data_AF-A0A291PLV8-F1
#
_entry.id   AF-A0A291PLV8-F1
#
_cell.length_a   1.000
_cell.length_b   1.000
_cell.length_c   1.000
_cell.angle_alpha   90.00
_cell.angle_beta   90.00
_cell.angle_gamma   90.00
#
_symmetry.space_group_name_H-M   'P 1'
#
loop_
_entity.id
_entity.type
_entity.pdbx_description
1 polymer ?
#
loop_
_entity_poly.entity_id
_entity_poly.type
_entity_poly.pdbx_seq_one_letter_code
_entity_poly.pdbx_strand_id
1 'polypeptide(L)'
;MQADAPTDARTLPSVETSEVEGEKPTPALATPSSVVRLTSTATQAPAPAPAPAPAPAPAPAPAPAPESNAGAAQPASPRDTSPALDQQDDATPPVQAKLFNRLPAPHAGDHPLSIPQDLRPPSIALGELFAAIHAAKIFTDAKAVADAIPDQAPVDLVAMWKQQKDLPDFNLKLFVSEHFTIPVLRSAAYSRKPDENVRDYITGMWDVLTRDADTAVPWSSLLALPQKYIVPGGRFSEIYYWDSYFTMIGLYEDERIDLMRNMVQDIASLIARYGHMPNGNRTYYLSRSQPPFFSVMLDLLASHDGQVVYTSFLPELQREYDYWTDGASTLKPGNAWRHAVKLPDGTLMFRPWDDMNTPRDESYPQDLATARQTQRNANDLWRDLRAGAETGWDYSSRWLADGKTLSTIQTTSLLTIEYNCLMVHLMQTLSHAYALSGDKGKSASYMQQAKQLQDAINHYLWDEKEGAYFDYNWKTGKPTGILSTATAVPLFLHLAPQDKADAVAHTIQKRLLHVGGLTVTDQVTGQQWDAPNGWAPEEWMAIKGLEQYGHHDLAADIGRRWMARVIGTFEKSGVLLEKYDVVANDISPTGGKGGGEYPMQVGFGWTNGTLLGLMNRYPQSTRKVLDKNPLADQPSQQPLPPVDAWDAKGPDIPVTEKSPLKGVPLSALHTEEDAQDEQPRKDAPTGANVQQNPPAASQPIPPAENGKPPVVTPPLSPAPPSPQQQQQQQQQQQQQQQKSGTP
;
A
#
# COMPACT_ATOMS: atom_id res chain seq x y z
N MET A 1 16.64 13.96 -70.19
CA MET A 1 15.88 15.15 -69.75
C MET A 1 16.34 15.40 -68.31
N GLN A 2 17.25 16.35 -68.06
CA GLN A 2 16.95 17.78 -67.85
C GLN A 2 15.94 17.95 -66.68
N ALA A 3 16.28 18.41 -65.47
CA ALA A 3 17.32 19.32 -64.95
C ALA A 3 17.03 20.82 -65.16
N ASP A 4 16.77 21.55 -64.05
CA ASP A 4 17.54 22.72 -63.56
C ASP A 4 16.82 23.37 -62.34
N ALA A 5 17.40 24.42 -61.71
CA ALA A 5 16.97 24.95 -60.40
C ALA A 5 16.77 26.50 -60.31
N PRO A 6 17.29 27.30 -59.34
CA PRO A 6 16.42 28.15 -58.50
C PRO A 6 16.74 29.67 -58.48
N THR A 7 15.96 30.49 -57.76
CA THR A 7 16.18 31.92 -57.35
C THR A 7 14.98 32.42 -56.51
N ASP A 8 14.95 33.48 -55.68
CA ASP A 8 15.95 34.27 -54.89
C ASP A 8 15.20 35.04 -53.75
N ALA A 9 15.84 35.95 -52.99
CA ALA A 9 15.37 36.50 -51.71
C ALA A 9 15.05 38.03 -51.64
N ARG A 10 14.82 38.55 -50.40
CA ARG A 10 14.61 39.97 -49.94
C ARG A 10 13.12 40.43 -49.93
N THR A 11 12.62 41.40 -49.13
CA THR A 11 13.24 42.38 -48.18
C THR A 11 12.26 42.76 -47.02
N LEU A 12 12.75 43.48 -45.98
CA LEU A 12 11.97 44.09 -44.87
C LEU A 12 11.23 45.40 -45.30
N PRO A 13 10.38 46.01 -44.44
CA PRO A 13 10.88 46.94 -43.42
C PRO A 13 10.25 46.81 -42.01
N SER A 14 10.95 47.35 -41.00
CA SER A 14 10.48 47.56 -39.62
C SER A 14 10.49 49.05 -39.27
N VAL A 15 9.65 49.49 -38.32
CA VAL A 15 9.79 50.81 -37.65
C VAL A 15 9.42 50.66 -36.16
N GLU A 16 10.29 51.14 -35.28
CA GLU A 16 10.09 51.25 -33.83
C GLU A 16 9.56 52.65 -33.45
N THR A 17 9.02 52.84 -32.23
CA THR A 17 9.59 53.75 -31.19
C THR A 17 8.69 53.97 -29.96
N SER A 18 9.35 54.18 -28.80
CA SER A 18 8.97 54.83 -27.51
C SER A 18 7.50 55.17 -27.17
N GLU A 19 6.91 54.93 -25.97
CA GLU A 19 7.36 54.99 -24.54
C GLU A 19 7.03 56.33 -23.80
N VAL A 20 6.92 56.27 -22.46
CA VAL A 20 6.80 57.38 -21.44
C VAL A 20 5.39 57.88 -20.99
N GLU A 21 4.98 57.44 -19.77
CA GLU A 21 4.37 58.12 -18.59
C GLU A 21 3.22 59.18 -18.66
N GLY A 22 2.43 59.37 -17.57
CA GLY A 22 1.46 60.51 -17.52
C GLY A 22 0.35 60.70 -16.44
N GLU A 23 0.33 60.03 -15.27
CA GLU A 23 -0.47 60.42 -14.06
C GLU A 23 -2.04 60.55 -14.07
N LYS A 24 -2.61 60.96 -12.91
CA LYS A 24 -4.01 60.98 -12.40
C LYS A 24 -4.44 62.46 -12.08
N PRO A 25 -5.66 62.85 -11.57
CA PRO A 25 -6.57 62.14 -10.64
C PRO A 25 -8.12 62.42 -10.74
N THR A 26 -8.87 61.95 -9.72
CA THR A 26 -10.35 62.00 -9.50
C THR A 26 -10.91 63.28 -8.86
N PRO A 27 -12.24 63.52 -8.93
CA PRO A 27 -13.09 63.60 -7.72
C PRO A 27 -14.57 63.10 -7.93
N ALA A 28 -15.56 63.28 -7.02
CA ALA A 28 -15.73 62.82 -5.62
C ALA A 28 -17.16 63.15 -5.06
N LEU A 29 -17.61 62.47 -3.98
CA LEU A 29 -18.76 62.81 -3.08
C LEU A 29 -20.22 62.69 -3.66
N ALA A 30 -21.33 62.57 -2.90
CA ALA A 30 -21.62 62.70 -1.44
C ALA A 30 -22.74 61.73 -0.91
N THR A 31 -23.15 61.86 0.37
CA THR A 31 -24.09 61.01 1.18
C THR A 31 -25.11 61.91 1.95
N PRO A 32 -25.73 61.64 3.16
CA PRO A 32 -26.01 60.43 3.99
C PRO A 32 -27.45 60.37 4.67
N SER A 33 -27.64 59.46 5.65
CA SER A 33 -28.58 59.50 6.83
C SER A 33 -30.08 59.12 6.67
N SER A 34 -30.81 58.55 7.68
CA SER A 34 -30.48 57.89 8.98
C SER A 34 -31.75 57.23 9.64
N VAL A 35 -31.66 56.72 10.90
CA VAL A 35 -32.76 56.40 11.90
C VAL A 35 -33.25 54.94 12.14
N VAL A 36 -32.78 54.35 13.27
CA VAL A 36 -33.49 53.54 14.33
C VAL A 36 -34.11 52.13 14.03
N ARG A 37 -33.37 51.08 14.44
CA ARG A 37 -33.65 50.11 15.55
C ARG A 37 -35.08 49.54 15.75
N LEU A 38 -35.26 48.21 15.58
CA LEU A 38 -35.66 47.26 16.66
C LEU A 38 -35.77 45.79 16.18
N THR A 39 -35.88 44.85 17.13
CA THR A 39 -35.83 43.39 16.96
C THR A 39 -37.21 42.72 16.97
N SER A 40 -37.42 41.69 16.15
CA SER A 40 -38.33 40.59 16.48
C SER A 40 -37.92 39.27 15.79
N THR A 41 -38.10 38.15 16.48
CA THR A 41 -37.82 36.79 15.99
C THR A 41 -39.07 36.16 15.38
N ALA A 42 -38.94 35.56 14.20
CA ALA A 42 -39.95 34.65 13.65
C ALA A 42 -39.27 33.49 12.90
N THR A 43 -39.59 32.26 13.28
CA THR A 43 -39.10 31.04 12.63
C THR A 43 -39.92 30.72 11.37
N GLN A 44 -39.24 30.32 10.29
CA GLN A 44 -39.88 29.64 9.15
C GLN A 44 -39.43 28.17 9.13
N ALA A 45 -40.37 27.27 8.89
CA ALA A 45 -40.11 25.84 8.75
C ALA A 45 -39.70 25.49 7.29
N PRO A 46 -38.82 24.50 7.08
CA PRO A 46 -38.45 24.05 5.75
C PRO A 46 -39.59 23.29 5.04
N ALA A 47 -39.61 23.37 3.72
CA ALA A 47 -40.61 22.71 2.88
C ALA A 47 -40.38 21.17 2.79
N PRO A 48 -41.44 20.37 2.55
CA PRO A 48 -41.31 18.91 2.44
C PRO A 48 -40.64 18.45 1.13
N ALA A 49 -39.91 17.34 1.21
CA ALA A 49 -39.27 16.70 0.05
C ALA A 49 -40.28 15.92 -0.84
N PRO A 50 -40.02 15.79 -2.15
CA PRO A 50 -40.89 15.04 -3.06
C PRO A 50 -40.85 13.52 -2.81
N ALA A 51 -41.98 12.85 -3.09
CA ALA A 51 -42.12 11.40 -2.91
C ALA A 51 -41.50 10.58 -4.06
N PRO A 52 -40.99 9.36 -3.79
CA PRO A 52 -40.42 8.48 -4.81
C PRO A 52 -41.49 7.81 -5.69
N ALA A 53 -41.09 7.43 -6.91
CA ALA A 53 -41.95 6.73 -7.87
C ALA A 53 -42.14 5.24 -7.53
N PRO A 54 -43.28 4.61 -7.93
CA PRO A 54 -43.57 3.21 -7.63
C PRO A 54 -42.76 2.21 -8.46
N ALA A 55 -42.52 1.02 -7.91
CA ALA A 55 -41.81 -0.07 -8.57
C ALA A 55 -42.71 -0.88 -9.53
N PRO A 56 -42.15 -1.46 -10.62
CA PRO A 56 -42.89 -2.33 -11.53
C PRO A 56 -43.16 -3.73 -10.95
N ALA A 57 -44.22 -4.39 -11.44
CA ALA A 57 -44.66 -5.71 -11.01
C ALA A 57 -43.82 -6.87 -11.61
N PRO A 58 -43.74 -8.04 -10.94
CA PRO A 58 -42.96 -9.18 -11.41
C PRO A 58 -43.62 -9.98 -12.55
N ALA A 59 -42.79 -10.64 -13.36
CA ALA A 59 -43.19 -11.58 -14.42
C ALA A 59 -43.17 -13.05 -13.91
N PRO A 60 -43.90 -13.99 -14.54
CA PRO A 60 -44.15 -15.32 -13.98
C PRO A 60 -43.01 -16.34 -14.20
N ALA A 61 -43.02 -17.42 -13.39
CA ALA A 61 -42.02 -18.48 -13.40
C ALA A 61 -42.31 -19.62 -14.41
N PRO A 62 -41.27 -20.29 -14.95
CA PRO A 62 -41.39 -21.54 -15.71
C PRO A 62 -41.33 -22.79 -14.81
N ALA A 63 -41.75 -23.93 -15.38
CA ALA A 63 -41.89 -25.24 -14.71
C ALA A 63 -40.65 -26.18 -14.94
N PRO A 64 -40.54 -27.35 -14.28
CA PRO A 64 -39.25 -28.01 -13.98
C PRO A 64 -38.89 -29.26 -14.83
N ALA A 65 -37.75 -29.88 -14.46
CA ALA A 65 -37.33 -31.27 -14.75
C ALA A 65 -36.74 -31.54 -16.17
N PRO A 66 -35.92 -32.61 -16.39
CA PRO A 66 -35.72 -33.80 -15.54
C PRO A 66 -34.27 -34.17 -15.16
N GLU A 67 -34.14 -35.31 -14.48
CA GLU A 67 -32.97 -35.86 -13.77
C GLU A 67 -32.09 -36.78 -14.66
N SER A 68 -30.88 -37.10 -14.18
CA SER A 68 -30.28 -38.43 -14.42
C SER A 68 -29.31 -38.87 -13.30
N ASN A 69 -29.46 -40.14 -12.90
CA ASN A 69 -28.63 -40.86 -11.91
C ASN A 69 -27.12 -40.77 -12.21
N ALA A 70 -26.22 -40.51 -11.25
CA ALA A 70 -25.90 -41.22 -9.99
C ALA A 70 -24.95 -42.42 -10.17
N GLY A 71 -23.88 -42.46 -9.35
CA GLY A 71 -22.86 -43.51 -9.32
C GLY A 71 -21.74 -43.15 -8.34
N ALA A 72 -21.66 -43.86 -7.21
CA ALA A 72 -20.77 -43.52 -6.09
C ALA A 72 -19.75 -44.64 -5.81
N ALA A 73 -18.51 -44.27 -5.49
CA ALA A 73 -17.54 -45.13 -4.82
C ALA A 73 -16.45 -44.32 -4.10
N GLN A 74 -16.12 -44.75 -2.88
CA GLN A 74 -15.02 -44.31 -1.99
C GLN A 74 -14.66 -45.53 -1.10
N PRO A 75 -13.60 -45.51 -0.28
CA PRO A 75 -12.31 -44.82 -0.39
C PRO A 75 -11.11 -45.80 -0.15
N ALA A 76 -9.85 -45.34 -0.27
CA ALA A 76 -8.70 -46.03 0.35
C ALA A 76 -7.44 -45.15 0.50
N SER A 77 -6.85 -45.18 1.70
CA SER A 77 -5.49 -44.75 2.11
C SER A 77 -5.08 -45.62 3.32
N PRO A 78 -3.87 -45.55 3.91
CA PRO A 78 -2.60 -44.92 3.50
C PRO A 78 -1.40 -45.93 3.55
N ARG A 79 -0.15 -45.47 3.31
CA ARG A 79 1.00 -45.60 4.27
C ARG A 79 2.34 -45.08 3.73
N ASP A 80 3.25 -44.88 4.68
CA ASP A 80 4.56 -44.23 4.61
C ASP A 80 5.68 -45.10 4.01
N THR A 81 6.78 -44.47 3.59
CA THR A 81 8.12 -44.68 4.22
C THR A 81 9.21 -43.77 3.63
N SER A 82 10.10 -43.29 4.49
CA SER A 82 11.38 -42.62 4.14
C SER A 82 12.56 -43.53 4.49
N PRO A 83 13.76 -43.24 3.94
CA PRO A 83 14.98 -43.31 4.74
C PRO A 83 15.82 -42.02 4.69
N ALA A 84 16.80 -41.90 5.59
CA ALA A 84 17.68 -40.74 5.75
C ALA A 84 19.16 -41.08 5.39
N LEU A 85 20.14 -40.46 6.08
CA LEU A 85 21.60 -40.41 5.83
C LEU A 85 22.00 -39.24 4.89
N ASP A 86 23.05 -38.43 5.15
CA ASP A 86 23.98 -38.38 6.29
C ASP A 86 24.45 -36.93 6.57
N GLN A 87 25.01 -36.66 7.75
CA GLN A 87 25.62 -35.37 8.14
C GLN A 87 27.16 -35.47 8.25
N GLN A 88 27.87 -34.43 7.81
CA GLN A 88 29.19 -34.05 8.31
C GLN A 88 29.31 -32.53 8.35
N ASP A 89 29.42 -31.97 9.56
CA ASP A 89 29.71 -30.56 9.83
C ASP A 89 31.20 -30.35 10.10
N ASP A 90 31.80 -29.29 9.55
CA ASP A 90 33.04 -28.69 10.09
C ASP A 90 33.20 -27.21 9.65
N ALA A 91 32.66 -26.27 10.43
CA ALA A 91 32.91 -24.83 10.26
C ALA A 91 32.57 -24.00 11.53
N THR A 92 33.55 -23.29 12.09
CA THR A 92 33.35 -22.33 13.19
C THR A 92 32.52 -21.12 12.74
N PRO A 93 31.47 -20.70 13.48
CA PRO A 93 30.58 -19.63 13.02
C PRO A 93 31.18 -18.22 13.18
N PRO A 94 30.90 -17.29 12.25
CA PRO A 94 31.18 -15.87 12.44
C PRO A 94 30.22 -15.23 13.46
N VAL A 95 30.67 -14.17 14.14
CA VAL A 95 29.91 -13.48 15.19
C VAL A 95 28.70 -12.75 14.61
N GLN A 96 27.50 -13.31 14.81
CA GLN A 96 26.24 -12.63 14.49
C GLN A 96 25.89 -11.57 15.54
N ALA A 97 26.07 -10.29 15.19
CA ALA A 97 25.44 -9.19 15.92
C ALA A 97 23.92 -9.20 15.65
N LYS A 98 23.14 -9.82 16.54
CA LYS A 98 21.68 -9.85 16.45
C LYS A 98 21.07 -8.51 16.85
N LEU A 99 21.01 -7.55 15.92
CA LEU A 99 20.18 -6.33 16.08
C LEU A 99 18.70 -6.69 16.23
N PHE A 100 18.25 -7.73 15.50
CA PHE A 100 16.89 -8.21 15.55
C PHE A 100 16.79 -9.41 16.51
N ASN A 101 15.99 -9.26 17.57
CA ASN A 101 15.50 -10.39 18.33
C ASN A 101 14.58 -11.21 17.41
N ARG A 102 15.15 -12.20 16.72
CA ARG A 102 14.36 -13.20 16.00
C ARG A 102 13.41 -13.88 16.99
N LEU A 103 12.13 -13.56 16.90
CA LEU A 103 11.10 -14.56 17.08
C LEU A 103 11.49 -15.75 16.18
N PRO A 104 11.58 -16.98 16.68
CA PRO A 104 11.78 -18.14 15.82
C PRO A 104 10.70 -18.15 14.74
N ALA A 105 11.06 -18.50 13.50
CA ALA A 105 10.05 -18.87 12.52
C ALA A 105 9.24 -20.03 13.13
N PRO A 106 7.92 -19.90 13.31
CA PRO A 106 7.17 -20.89 14.07
C PRO A 106 7.23 -22.25 13.38
N HIS A 107 7.91 -23.20 14.02
CA HIS A 107 7.77 -24.60 13.66
C HIS A 107 6.31 -24.99 13.87
N ALA A 108 5.74 -25.76 12.94
CA ALA A 108 4.35 -26.23 13.03
C ALA A 108 4.19 -27.24 14.19
N GLY A 109 4.02 -26.70 15.40
CA GLY A 109 3.95 -27.44 16.66
C GLY A 109 4.06 -26.54 17.90
N ASP A 110 4.92 -25.52 17.89
CA ASP A 110 5.24 -24.73 19.09
C ASP A 110 4.44 -23.42 19.17
N HIS A 111 3.20 -23.53 19.67
CA HIS A 111 2.42 -22.40 20.17
C HIS A 111 1.95 -22.66 21.61
N PRO A 112 2.14 -21.71 22.55
CA PRO A 112 1.44 -21.74 23.83
C PRO A 112 -0.05 -21.44 23.59
N LEU A 113 -0.85 -22.50 23.44
CA LEU A 113 -2.30 -22.46 23.18
C LEU A 113 -2.67 -21.65 21.93
N SER A 114 -2.30 -22.13 20.74
CA SER A 114 -2.80 -21.55 19.48
C SER A 114 -4.32 -21.67 19.38
N ILE A 115 -5.00 -20.53 19.51
CA ILE A 115 -6.38 -20.35 19.07
C ILE A 115 -6.42 -20.68 17.55
N PRO A 116 -7.27 -21.62 17.09
CA PRO A 116 -7.38 -21.92 15.67
C PRO A 116 -7.97 -20.73 14.90
N GLN A 117 -7.13 -19.97 14.20
CA GLN A 117 -7.62 -18.92 13.31
C GLN A 117 -8.18 -19.54 12.02
N ASP A 118 -9.44 -19.23 11.72
CA ASP A 118 -10.07 -19.61 10.47
C ASP A 118 -9.54 -18.72 9.34
N LEU A 119 -8.62 -19.26 8.53
CA LEU A 119 -8.00 -18.52 7.42
C LEU A 119 -8.92 -18.37 6.20
N ARG A 120 -10.15 -18.90 6.24
CA ARG A 120 -11.15 -18.69 5.19
C ARG A 120 -11.62 -17.22 5.21
N PRO A 121 -11.81 -16.57 4.06
CA PRO A 121 -12.43 -15.25 4.02
C PRO A 121 -13.89 -15.34 4.51
N PRO A 122 -14.43 -14.30 5.18
CA PRO A 122 -15.79 -14.28 5.72
C PRO A 122 -16.89 -14.74 4.74
N SER A 123 -16.79 -14.38 3.47
CA SER A 123 -17.72 -14.80 2.40
C SER A 123 -17.76 -16.32 2.17
N ILE A 124 -16.67 -17.04 2.47
CA ILE A 124 -16.55 -18.50 2.40
C ILE A 124 -16.81 -19.15 3.76
N ALA A 125 -16.43 -18.49 4.86
CA ALA A 125 -16.65 -18.99 6.22
C ALA A 125 -18.14 -18.99 6.62
N LEU A 126 -18.87 -17.92 6.25
CA LEU A 126 -20.27 -17.67 6.61
C LEU A 126 -21.25 -17.89 5.42
N GLY A 127 -20.75 -17.91 4.18
CA GLY A 127 -21.52 -18.28 2.99
C GLY A 127 -22.83 -17.50 2.79
N GLU A 128 -23.96 -18.22 2.80
CA GLU A 128 -25.29 -17.64 2.61
C GLU A 128 -25.67 -16.59 3.68
N LEU A 129 -25.16 -16.72 4.92
CA LEU A 129 -25.37 -15.74 5.98
C LEU A 129 -24.66 -14.41 5.64
N PHE A 130 -23.43 -14.46 5.11
CA PHE A 130 -22.70 -13.27 4.65
C PHE A 130 -23.50 -12.50 3.58
N ALA A 131 -23.99 -13.23 2.57
CA ALA A 131 -24.83 -12.67 1.51
C ALA A 131 -26.14 -12.09 2.05
N ALA A 132 -26.78 -12.74 3.04
CA ALA A 132 -28.00 -12.25 3.68
C ALA A 132 -27.78 -10.95 4.47
N ILE A 133 -26.67 -10.82 5.21
CA ILE A 133 -26.33 -9.61 5.98
C ILE A 133 -26.14 -8.41 5.04
N HIS A 134 -25.42 -8.59 3.93
CA HIS A 134 -25.30 -7.55 2.90
C HIS A 134 -26.64 -7.22 2.21
N ALA A 135 -27.45 -8.23 1.89
CA ALA A 135 -28.76 -8.02 1.27
C ALA A 135 -29.73 -7.23 2.16
N ALA A 136 -29.67 -7.44 3.48
CA ALA A 136 -30.45 -6.72 4.48
C ALA A 136 -29.97 -5.28 4.74
N LYS A 137 -28.78 -4.89 4.25
CA LYS A 137 -28.19 -3.54 4.38
C LYS A 137 -28.15 -3.03 5.83
N ILE A 138 -27.76 -3.91 6.75
CA ILE A 138 -27.64 -3.61 8.19
C ILE A 138 -26.56 -2.55 8.45
N PHE A 139 -25.50 -2.54 7.63
CA PHE A 139 -24.35 -1.64 7.70
C PHE A 139 -24.27 -0.72 6.48
N THR A 140 -23.63 0.45 6.64
CA THR A 140 -23.44 1.46 5.59
C THR A 140 -22.14 1.30 4.80
N ASP A 141 -21.11 0.69 5.38
CA ASP A 141 -19.91 0.22 4.69
C ASP A 141 -19.98 -1.32 4.59
N ALA A 142 -19.58 -1.88 3.46
CA ALA A 142 -19.53 -3.33 3.28
C ALA A 142 -18.41 -3.97 4.11
N LYS A 143 -17.28 -3.27 4.31
CA LYS A 143 -16.13 -3.76 5.09
C LYS A 143 -16.50 -4.04 6.56
N ALA A 144 -17.50 -3.35 7.11
CA ALA A 144 -18.02 -3.64 8.45
C ALA A 144 -18.60 -5.07 8.62
N VAL A 145 -18.99 -5.73 7.53
CA VAL A 145 -19.42 -7.15 7.53
C VAL A 145 -18.22 -8.10 7.41
N ALA A 146 -17.20 -7.72 6.63
CA ALA A 146 -15.97 -8.49 6.50
C ALA A 146 -15.06 -8.40 7.75
N ASP A 147 -15.20 -7.33 8.52
CA ASP A 147 -14.48 -7.11 9.79
C ASP A 147 -15.23 -7.66 11.02
N ALA A 148 -16.50 -8.05 10.87
CA ALA A 148 -17.32 -8.58 11.95
C ALA A 148 -16.74 -9.89 12.50
N ILE A 149 -16.64 -9.99 13.83
CA ILE A 149 -16.08 -11.14 14.54
C ILE A 149 -17.23 -12.00 15.10
N PRO A 150 -17.41 -13.24 14.62
CA PRO A 150 -18.39 -14.19 15.19
C PRO A 150 -18.15 -14.48 16.68
N ASP A 151 -19.23 -14.68 17.44
CA ASP A 151 -19.20 -15.14 18.84
C ASP A 151 -18.86 -16.62 19.00
N GLN A 152 -19.11 -17.41 17.96
CA GLN A 152 -18.93 -18.86 17.87
C GLN A 152 -18.43 -19.26 16.47
N ALA A 153 -18.14 -20.55 16.27
CA ALA A 153 -17.61 -21.02 15.00
C ALA A 153 -18.57 -20.73 13.81
N PRO A 154 -18.08 -20.20 12.67
CA PRO A 154 -18.91 -19.86 11.51
C PRO A 154 -19.82 -20.98 11.01
N VAL A 155 -19.40 -22.24 11.14
CA VAL A 155 -20.22 -23.41 10.76
C VAL A 155 -21.45 -23.58 11.64
N ASP A 156 -21.30 -23.40 12.95
CA ASP A 156 -22.38 -23.53 13.93
C ASP A 156 -23.31 -22.32 13.86
N LEU A 157 -22.75 -21.12 13.69
CA LEU A 157 -23.52 -19.88 13.50
C LEU A 157 -24.37 -19.91 12.21
N VAL A 158 -23.83 -20.45 11.11
CA VAL A 158 -24.60 -20.67 9.87
C VAL A 158 -25.66 -21.77 10.05
N ALA A 159 -25.37 -22.84 10.80
CA ALA A 159 -26.35 -23.87 11.09
C ALA A 159 -27.51 -23.34 11.97
N MET A 160 -27.21 -22.53 12.97
CA MET A 160 -28.16 -21.84 13.83
C MET A 160 -29.03 -20.87 13.03
N TRP A 161 -28.40 -20.01 12.21
CA TRP A 161 -29.12 -19.11 11.29
C TRP A 161 -30.08 -19.87 10.37
N LYS A 162 -29.65 -21.00 9.79
CA LYS A 162 -30.48 -21.82 8.89
C LYS A 162 -31.69 -22.45 9.56
N GLN A 163 -31.64 -22.69 10.88
CA GLN A 163 -32.78 -23.17 11.65
C GLN A 163 -33.75 -22.02 12.02
N GLN A 164 -33.22 -20.83 12.28
CA GLN A 164 -34.03 -19.69 12.75
C GLN A 164 -34.63 -18.85 11.62
N LYS A 165 -33.97 -18.74 10.45
CA LYS A 165 -34.27 -17.73 9.42
C LYS A 165 -35.69 -17.74 8.83
N ASP A 166 -36.40 -18.87 8.95
CA ASP A 166 -37.76 -19.05 8.42
C ASP A 166 -38.83 -19.01 9.54
N LEU A 167 -38.45 -18.72 10.80
CA LEU A 167 -39.39 -18.55 11.90
C LEU A 167 -40.15 -17.22 11.80
N PRO A 168 -41.44 -17.15 12.20
CA PRO A 168 -42.28 -15.95 12.00
C PRO A 168 -41.72 -14.66 12.61
N ASP A 169 -41.04 -14.76 13.75
CA ASP A 169 -40.53 -13.62 14.52
C ASP A 169 -39.02 -13.37 14.29
N PHE A 170 -38.38 -14.07 13.35
CA PHE A 170 -36.94 -13.95 13.11
C PHE A 170 -36.53 -12.56 12.60
N ASN A 171 -35.46 -12.01 13.19
CA ASN A 171 -34.92 -10.71 12.81
C ASN A 171 -33.40 -10.77 12.61
N LEU A 172 -32.95 -10.69 11.35
CA LEU A 172 -31.53 -10.78 11.02
C LEU A 172 -30.68 -9.65 11.65
N LYS A 173 -31.25 -8.45 11.89
CA LYS A 173 -30.50 -7.39 12.58
C LYS A 173 -30.25 -7.76 14.04
N LEU A 174 -31.23 -8.38 14.71
CA LEU A 174 -31.11 -8.82 16.09
C LEU A 174 -30.07 -9.95 16.21
N PHE A 175 -30.23 -10.99 15.38
CA PHE A 175 -29.28 -12.11 15.27
C PHE A 175 -27.83 -11.64 15.00
N VAL A 176 -27.64 -10.64 14.14
CA VAL A 176 -26.32 -10.04 13.90
C VAL A 176 -25.79 -9.30 15.12
N SER A 177 -26.63 -8.56 15.85
CA SER A 177 -26.21 -7.86 17.08
C SER A 177 -25.97 -8.77 18.28
N GLU A 178 -26.53 -9.99 18.27
CA GLU A 178 -26.34 -11.00 19.31
C GLU A 178 -25.07 -11.83 19.06
N HIS A 179 -24.78 -12.18 17.80
CA HIS A 179 -23.73 -13.14 17.44
C HIS A 179 -22.48 -12.56 16.74
N PHE A 180 -22.40 -11.24 16.51
CA PHE A 180 -21.22 -10.62 15.92
C PHE A 180 -20.74 -9.40 16.72
N THR A 181 -19.50 -9.47 17.20
CA THR A 181 -18.77 -8.28 17.67
C THR A 181 -18.30 -7.50 16.44
N ILE A 182 -18.83 -6.30 16.25
CA ILE A 182 -18.37 -5.38 15.20
C ILE A 182 -17.20 -4.57 15.77
N PRO A 183 -15.99 -4.62 15.20
CA PRO A 183 -14.84 -3.89 15.72
C PRO A 183 -15.12 -2.39 15.83
N VAL A 184 -14.79 -1.81 16.98
CA VAL A 184 -14.87 -0.37 17.19
C VAL A 184 -13.85 0.30 16.28
N LEU A 185 -14.34 0.92 15.20
CA LEU A 185 -13.52 1.79 14.37
C LEU A 185 -12.96 2.90 15.26
N ARG A 186 -11.65 2.84 15.54
CA ARG A 186 -10.89 3.95 16.15
C ARG A 186 -10.70 5.08 15.12
N SER A 187 -11.81 5.59 14.59
CA SER A 187 -11.84 6.82 13.83
C SER A 187 -11.39 7.93 14.77
N ALA A 188 -10.20 8.48 14.50
CA ALA A 188 -9.64 9.53 15.32
C ALA A 188 -10.57 10.75 15.30
N ALA A 189 -11.28 10.99 16.41
CA ALA A 189 -11.91 12.28 16.71
C ALA A 189 -10.84 13.31 17.10
N TYR A 190 -9.74 13.33 16.34
CA TYR A 190 -8.64 14.25 16.51
C TYR A 190 -9.12 15.64 16.07
N SER A 191 -9.34 16.50 17.05
CA SER A 191 -9.50 17.93 16.82
C SER A 191 -8.14 18.57 16.95
N ARG A 192 -7.62 19.14 15.86
CA ARG A 192 -6.43 20.02 15.88
C ARG A 192 -6.59 21.05 16.99
N LYS A 193 -5.57 21.22 17.83
CA LYS A 193 -5.49 22.28 18.85
C LYS A 193 -5.29 23.63 18.13
N PRO A 194 -5.83 24.75 18.64
CA PRO A 194 -5.81 26.03 17.90
C PRO A 194 -4.44 26.42 17.32
N ASP A 195 -3.37 26.21 18.09
CA ASP A 195 -2.00 26.68 17.81
C ASP A 195 -1.04 25.57 17.30
N GLU A 196 -1.57 24.48 16.74
CA GLU A 196 -0.81 23.27 16.34
C GLU A 196 -0.38 23.32 14.86
N ASN A 197 0.91 23.41 14.57
CA ASN A 197 1.42 23.36 13.19
C ASN A 197 1.32 21.97 12.56
N VAL A 198 1.61 21.90 11.26
CA VAL A 198 1.53 20.65 10.48
C VAL A 198 2.58 19.60 10.87
N ARG A 199 3.70 19.96 11.51
CA ARG A 199 4.68 18.99 12.01
C ARG A 199 4.20 18.34 13.31
N ASP A 200 3.78 19.16 14.28
CA ASP A 200 3.24 18.68 15.55
C ASP A 200 1.98 17.80 15.33
N TYR A 201 1.17 18.13 14.32
CA TYR A 201 0.10 17.26 13.82
C TYR A 201 0.61 15.88 13.38
N ILE A 202 1.65 15.82 12.54
CA ILE A 202 2.21 14.55 12.02
C ILE A 202 2.77 13.70 13.14
N THR A 203 3.64 14.28 13.99
CA THR A 203 4.27 13.59 15.13
C THR A 203 3.23 13.01 16.09
N GLY A 204 2.18 13.77 16.42
CA GLY A 204 1.06 13.30 17.26
C GLY A 204 0.10 12.33 16.56
N MET A 205 -0.01 12.38 15.23
CA MET A 205 -0.85 11.45 14.46
C MET A 205 -0.23 10.04 14.40
N TRP A 206 1.09 9.88 14.57
CA TRP A 206 1.71 8.56 14.69
C TRP A 206 1.16 7.78 15.90
N ASP A 207 0.98 8.41 17.05
CA ASP A 207 0.41 7.76 18.24
C ASP A 207 -1.05 7.33 18.01
N VAL A 208 -1.80 8.13 17.25
CA VAL A 208 -3.21 7.90 16.89
C VAL A 208 -3.38 6.77 15.87
N LEU A 209 -2.46 6.68 14.90
CA LEU A 209 -2.45 5.64 13.87
C LEU A 209 -1.75 4.35 14.33
N THR A 210 -1.01 4.37 15.44
CA THR A 210 -0.40 3.18 16.04
C THR A 210 -1.45 2.19 16.54
N ARG A 211 -1.19 0.91 16.34
CA ARG A 211 -1.84 -0.22 17.00
C ARG A 211 -0.80 -0.97 17.83
N ASP A 212 -1.22 -1.48 18.97
CA ASP A 212 -0.43 -2.42 19.76
C ASP A 212 -0.36 -3.77 19.05
N ALA A 213 0.56 -4.66 19.48
CA ALA A 213 0.61 -6.03 18.98
C ALA A 213 -0.73 -6.76 19.19
N ASP A 214 -1.19 -7.49 18.18
CA ASP A 214 -2.52 -8.09 18.20
C ASP A 214 -2.52 -9.39 19.02
N THR A 215 -3.52 -9.53 19.90
CA THR A 215 -3.90 -10.85 20.42
C THR A 215 -4.72 -11.58 19.34
N ALA A 216 -4.41 -12.85 19.06
CA ALA A 216 -5.21 -13.66 18.15
C ALA A 216 -6.63 -13.88 18.69
N VAL A 217 -7.65 -13.49 17.93
CA VAL A 217 -9.07 -13.65 18.28
C VAL A 217 -9.69 -14.76 17.43
N PRO A 218 -10.45 -15.72 18.01
CA PRO A 218 -11.10 -16.78 17.24
C PRO A 218 -12.01 -16.19 16.16
N TRP A 219 -11.98 -16.78 14.95
CA TRP A 219 -12.84 -16.42 13.79
C TRP A 219 -12.80 -14.96 13.32
N SER A 220 -11.96 -14.11 13.92
CA SER A 220 -11.69 -12.76 13.46
C SER A 220 -10.96 -12.80 12.12
N SER A 221 -11.38 -11.93 11.19
CA SER A 221 -10.67 -11.73 9.94
C SER A 221 -9.32 -11.03 10.11
N LEU A 222 -9.02 -10.40 11.26
CA LEU A 222 -7.72 -9.75 11.51
C LEU A 222 -6.62 -10.80 11.77
N LEU A 223 -5.59 -10.81 10.93
CA LEU A 223 -4.42 -11.69 11.06
C LEU A 223 -3.44 -11.06 12.05
N ALA A 224 -3.33 -11.64 13.24
CA ALA A 224 -2.59 -11.02 14.34
C ALA A 224 -1.11 -10.73 14.00
N LEU A 225 -0.62 -9.55 14.37
CA LEU A 225 0.75 -9.09 14.22
C LEU A 225 1.52 -9.09 15.55
N PRO A 226 2.80 -9.53 15.57
CA PRO A 226 3.58 -9.64 16.80
C PRO A 226 4.14 -8.32 17.37
N GLN A 227 4.19 -7.23 16.60
CA GLN A 227 4.72 -5.93 17.05
C GLN A 227 3.68 -4.81 16.94
N LYS A 228 4.08 -3.59 17.33
CA LYS A 228 3.27 -2.38 17.09
C LYS A 228 3.40 -1.92 15.64
N TYR A 229 2.30 -1.56 15.01
CA TYR A 229 2.24 -1.14 13.61
C TYR A 229 1.43 0.16 13.42
N ILE A 230 1.73 0.91 12.36
CA ILE A 230 0.87 2.01 11.89
C ILE A 230 -0.19 1.48 10.92
N VAL A 231 -1.43 1.96 11.03
CA VAL A 231 -2.47 1.78 9.99
C VAL A 231 -2.68 3.08 9.19
N PRO A 232 -3.18 3.05 7.94
CA PRO A 232 -3.27 4.25 7.11
C PRO A 232 -4.20 5.33 7.69
N GLY A 233 -5.36 4.95 8.25
CA GLY A 233 -6.32 5.85 8.89
C GLY A 233 -7.78 5.63 8.49
N GLY A 234 -8.71 6.24 9.24
CA GLY A 234 -10.15 6.16 8.96
C GLY A 234 -10.72 4.74 9.04
N ARG A 235 -11.26 4.24 7.92
CA ARG A 235 -11.80 2.86 7.77
C ARG A 235 -10.72 1.79 7.69
N PHE A 236 -9.48 2.18 7.46
CA PHE A 236 -8.33 1.29 7.37
C PHE A 236 -7.78 1.05 8.78
N SER A 237 -8.12 -0.14 9.30
CA SER A 237 -7.91 -0.59 10.68
C SER A 237 -6.83 -1.66 10.82
N GLU A 238 -6.22 -2.02 9.69
CA GLU A 238 -5.21 -3.06 9.48
C GLU A 238 -3.97 -2.42 8.84
N ILE A 239 -2.81 -3.06 8.95
CA ILE A 239 -1.62 -2.63 8.17
C ILE A 239 -1.92 -2.87 6.68
N TYR A 240 -1.50 -1.95 5.81
CA TYR A 240 -1.50 -2.13 4.36
C TYR A 240 -0.06 -2.13 3.84
N TYR A 241 0.21 -2.92 2.81
CA TYR A 241 1.56 -3.23 2.39
C TYR A 241 2.30 -2.01 1.84
N TRP A 242 1.91 -1.47 0.68
CA TRP A 242 2.69 -0.38 0.06
C TRP A 242 2.59 0.95 0.84
N ASP A 243 1.45 1.23 1.47
CA ASP A 243 1.22 2.33 2.42
C ASP A 243 2.29 2.39 3.51
N SER A 244 2.76 1.24 3.98
CA SER A 244 3.78 1.14 5.02
C SER A 244 5.10 1.78 4.61
N TYR A 245 5.53 1.69 3.34
CA TYR A 245 6.78 2.32 2.90
C TYR A 245 6.71 3.85 2.98
N PHE A 246 5.62 4.43 2.47
CA PHE A 246 5.39 5.88 2.48
C PHE A 246 5.13 6.43 3.89
N THR A 247 4.63 5.58 4.78
CA THR A 247 4.51 5.84 6.22
C THR A 247 5.87 5.78 6.93
N MET A 248 6.69 4.75 6.65
CA MET A 248 8.02 4.56 7.24
C MET A 248 8.99 5.72 6.94
N ILE A 249 8.84 6.39 5.79
CA ILE A 249 9.55 7.65 5.51
C ILE A 249 9.29 8.70 6.60
N GLY A 250 8.03 8.83 7.04
CA GLY A 250 7.67 9.71 8.15
C GLY A 250 8.25 9.26 9.50
N LEU A 251 8.23 7.95 9.76
CA LEU A 251 8.81 7.39 10.98
C LEU A 251 10.33 7.57 11.03
N TYR A 252 11.03 7.51 9.89
CA TYR A 252 12.45 7.81 9.78
C TYR A 252 12.74 9.28 10.08
N GLU A 253 11.97 10.21 9.48
CA GLU A 253 12.13 11.66 9.60
C GLU A 253 11.65 12.24 10.95
N ASP A 254 10.93 11.45 11.75
CA ASP A 254 10.46 11.74 13.13
C ASP A 254 11.23 10.90 14.19
N GLU A 255 12.35 10.26 13.80
CA GLU A 255 13.22 9.39 14.62
C GLU A 255 12.53 8.18 15.30
N ARG A 256 11.33 7.80 14.85
CA ARG A 256 10.51 6.64 15.31
C ARG A 256 11.02 5.31 14.73
N ILE A 257 12.33 5.10 14.82
CA ILE A 257 13.05 3.98 14.21
C ILE A 257 12.65 2.62 14.80
N ASP A 258 12.21 2.59 16.06
CA ASP A 258 11.62 1.41 16.70
C ASP A 258 10.34 0.96 15.98
N LEU A 259 9.42 1.88 15.71
CA LEU A 259 8.16 1.61 15.05
C LEU A 259 8.36 1.26 13.57
N MET A 260 9.30 1.93 12.89
CA MET A 260 9.75 1.57 11.54
C MET A 260 10.29 0.12 11.49
N ARG A 261 11.11 -0.27 12.48
CA ARG A 261 11.66 -1.63 12.59
C ARG A 261 10.57 -2.67 12.91
N ASN A 262 9.58 -2.32 13.72
CA ASN A 262 8.45 -3.17 14.04
C ASN A 262 7.61 -3.50 12.80
N MET A 263 7.25 -2.49 11.99
CA MET A 263 6.47 -2.70 10.76
C MET A 263 7.18 -3.63 9.77
N VAL A 264 8.52 -3.54 9.65
CA VAL A 264 9.31 -4.49 8.85
C VAL A 264 9.26 -5.92 9.42
N GLN A 265 9.30 -6.08 10.74
CA GLN A 265 9.14 -7.39 11.40
C GLN A 265 7.73 -7.97 11.23
N ASP A 266 6.68 -7.13 11.27
CA ASP A 266 5.30 -7.54 11.08
C ASP A 266 5.05 -8.02 9.65
N ILE A 267 5.52 -7.26 8.65
CA ILE A 267 5.47 -7.65 7.22
C ILE A 267 6.27 -8.94 6.98
N ALA A 268 7.48 -9.05 7.55
CA ALA A 268 8.26 -10.29 7.53
C ALA A 268 7.50 -11.47 8.17
N SER A 269 6.74 -11.23 9.25
CA SER A 269 5.92 -12.27 9.91
C SER A 269 4.74 -12.73 9.05
N LEU A 270 4.18 -11.85 8.22
CA LEU A 270 3.10 -12.18 7.28
C LEU A 270 3.65 -12.99 6.10
N ILE A 271 4.74 -12.53 5.50
CA ILE A 271 5.48 -13.27 4.45
C ILE A 271 5.83 -14.67 4.95
N ALA A 272 6.41 -14.79 6.15
CA ALA A 272 6.82 -16.07 6.72
C ALA A 272 5.66 -17.05 6.99
N ARG A 273 4.48 -16.55 7.35
CA ARG A 273 3.27 -17.37 7.63
C ARG A 273 2.47 -17.74 6.38
N TYR A 274 2.33 -16.81 5.43
CA TYR A 274 1.35 -16.88 4.35
C TYR A 274 1.97 -16.93 2.95
N GLY A 275 3.29 -17.08 2.85
CA GLY A 275 4.02 -17.16 1.58
C GLY A 275 4.26 -15.80 0.92
N HIS A 276 3.55 -14.75 1.34
CA HIS A 276 3.60 -13.41 0.78
C HIS A 276 3.11 -12.39 1.80
N MET A 277 3.35 -11.11 1.54
CA MET A 277 2.66 -10.04 2.23
C MET A 277 1.27 -9.88 1.59
N PRO A 278 0.15 -10.16 2.29
CA PRO A 278 -1.19 -9.87 1.77
C PRO A 278 -1.41 -8.35 1.66
N ASN A 279 -2.42 -7.94 0.87
CA ASN A 279 -2.84 -6.54 0.68
C ASN A 279 -2.85 -5.72 1.99
N GLY A 280 -3.39 -6.34 3.04
CA GLY A 280 -3.24 -5.95 4.45
C GLY A 280 -3.47 -7.15 5.37
N ASN A 281 -3.35 -7.00 6.70
CA ASN A 281 -3.44 -8.13 7.64
C ASN A 281 -4.88 -8.66 7.89
N ARG A 282 -5.61 -9.05 6.83
CA ARG A 282 -6.96 -9.64 6.87
C ARG A 282 -7.07 -10.97 6.12
N THR A 283 -7.91 -11.90 6.59
CA THR A 283 -8.15 -13.21 5.92
C THR A 283 -8.67 -13.05 4.50
N TYR A 284 -9.53 -12.05 4.25
CA TYR A 284 -10.00 -11.72 2.90
C TYR A 284 -8.93 -11.11 1.97
N TYR A 285 -7.79 -10.69 2.51
CA TYR A 285 -6.63 -10.26 1.76
C TYR A 285 -5.57 -11.35 1.53
N LEU A 286 -5.68 -12.55 2.14
CA LEU A 286 -4.79 -13.70 1.87
C LEU A 286 -4.82 -14.22 0.41
N SER A 287 -5.69 -13.65 -0.42
CA SER A 287 -5.87 -14.01 -1.82
C SER A 287 -5.06 -13.14 -2.79
N ARG A 288 -4.41 -12.05 -2.33
CA ARG A 288 -3.63 -11.13 -3.16
C ARG A 288 -2.64 -10.30 -2.35
N SER A 289 -1.58 -9.81 -2.99
CA SER A 289 -0.61 -8.93 -2.35
C SER A 289 -0.97 -7.44 -2.51
N GLN A 290 0.05 -6.60 -2.61
CA GLN A 290 0.06 -5.22 -3.09
C GLN A 290 1.40 -4.99 -3.83
N PRO A 291 1.71 -3.81 -4.39
CA PRO A 291 3.01 -3.59 -5.05
C PRO A 291 4.19 -3.94 -4.11
N PRO A 292 5.18 -4.74 -4.56
CA PRO A 292 6.17 -5.35 -3.66
C PRO A 292 7.27 -4.39 -3.15
N PHE A 293 6.90 -3.55 -2.18
CA PHE A 293 7.77 -2.55 -1.57
C PHE A 293 8.69 -3.06 -0.45
N PHE A 294 8.58 -4.30 0.03
CA PHE A 294 9.39 -4.82 1.16
C PHE A 294 10.90 -4.70 0.89
N SER A 295 11.36 -4.98 -0.33
CA SER A 295 12.76 -4.74 -0.72
C SER A 295 13.17 -3.26 -0.53
N VAL A 296 12.32 -2.31 -0.90
CA VAL A 296 12.53 -0.85 -0.75
C VAL A 296 12.42 -0.39 0.72
N MET A 297 11.61 -1.08 1.53
CA MET A 297 11.54 -0.90 2.99
C MET A 297 12.84 -1.35 3.68
N LEU A 298 13.45 -2.44 3.20
CA LEU A 298 14.73 -2.90 3.71
C LEU A 298 15.87 -1.94 3.35
N ASP A 299 15.86 -1.31 2.17
CA ASP A 299 16.80 -0.24 1.83
C ASP A 299 16.69 0.97 2.79
N LEU A 300 15.46 1.37 3.14
CA LEU A 300 15.23 2.43 4.13
C LEU A 300 15.70 2.03 5.53
N LEU A 301 15.38 0.81 5.99
CA LEU A 301 15.84 0.30 7.29
C LEU A 301 17.37 0.14 7.32
N ALA A 302 17.99 -0.34 6.23
CA ALA A 302 19.44 -0.50 6.09
C ALA A 302 20.20 0.84 6.04
N SER A 303 19.50 1.94 5.72
CA SER A 303 20.05 3.30 5.82
C SER A 303 20.27 3.74 7.28
N HIS A 304 19.63 3.09 8.24
CA HIS A 304 19.87 3.25 9.68
C HIS A 304 20.60 2.05 10.30
N ASP A 305 20.04 0.84 10.20
CA ASP A 305 20.55 -0.39 10.85
C ASP A 305 21.72 -1.05 10.09
N GLY A 306 22.05 -0.54 8.89
CA GLY A 306 23.17 -1.01 8.08
C GLY A 306 22.92 -2.33 7.34
N GLN A 307 24.00 -2.85 6.74
CA GLN A 307 23.97 -3.97 5.79
C GLN A 307 23.47 -5.31 6.39
N VAL A 308 23.39 -5.42 7.73
CA VAL A 308 22.86 -6.61 8.42
C VAL A 308 21.37 -6.83 8.18
N VAL A 309 20.62 -5.79 7.78
CA VAL A 309 19.19 -5.88 7.43
C VAL A 309 18.99 -6.91 6.30
N TYR A 310 19.72 -6.78 5.20
CA TYR A 310 19.56 -7.63 4.02
C TYR A 310 19.79 -9.13 4.29
N THR A 311 20.75 -9.47 5.15
CA THR A 311 21.01 -10.86 5.54
C THR A 311 20.10 -11.35 6.66
N SER A 312 19.50 -10.46 7.44
CA SER A 312 18.55 -10.80 8.49
C SER A 312 17.20 -11.25 7.94
N PHE A 313 16.71 -10.57 6.89
CA PHE A 313 15.42 -10.79 6.22
C PHE A 313 15.52 -11.51 4.85
N LEU A 314 16.69 -12.07 4.52
CA LEU A 314 16.90 -12.85 3.28
C LEU A 314 15.90 -14.01 3.07
N PRO A 315 15.48 -14.78 4.09
CA PRO A 315 14.47 -15.84 3.89
C PRO A 315 13.11 -15.28 3.45
N GLU A 316 12.75 -14.09 3.91
CA GLU A 316 11.49 -13.42 3.59
C GLU A 316 11.55 -12.74 2.22
N LEU A 317 12.66 -12.09 1.87
CA LEU A 317 12.92 -11.60 0.49
C LEU A 317 12.83 -12.75 -0.53
N GLN A 318 13.41 -13.91 -0.22
CA GLN A 318 13.37 -15.07 -1.10
C GLN A 318 11.92 -15.59 -1.25
N ARG A 319 11.20 -15.73 -0.12
CA ARG A 319 9.83 -16.22 -0.12
C ARG A 319 8.87 -15.30 -0.87
N GLU A 320 9.05 -13.98 -0.77
CA GLU A 320 8.31 -13.02 -1.59
C GLU A 320 8.60 -13.20 -3.09
N TYR A 321 9.87 -13.31 -3.48
CA TYR A 321 10.24 -13.57 -4.87
C TYR A 321 9.64 -14.88 -5.39
N ASP A 322 9.62 -15.93 -4.56
CA ASP A 322 9.04 -17.23 -4.90
C ASP A 322 7.51 -17.14 -5.12
N TYR A 323 6.80 -16.25 -4.42
CA TYR A 323 5.38 -15.95 -4.67
C TYR A 323 5.17 -15.29 -6.04
N TRP A 324 5.89 -14.20 -6.33
CA TRP A 324 5.75 -13.46 -7.59
C TRP A 324 6.17 -14.27 -8.82
N THR A 325 7.07 -15.26 -8.64
CA THR A 325 7.58 -16.11 -9.72
C THR A 325 6.97 -17.52 -9.78
N ASP A 326 5.90 -17.79 -9.01
CA ASP A 326 5.22 -19.10 -9.04
C ASP A 326 4.87 -19.55 -10.48
N GLY A 327 5.06 -20.83 -10.76
CA GLY A 327 4.87 -21.45 -12.07
C GLY A 327 5.80 -20.99 -13.21
N ALA A 328 6.49 -19.84 -13.10
CA ALA A 328 7.20 -19.17 -14.21
C ALA A 328 8.28 -20.04 -14.89
N SER A 329 8.90 -20.93 -14.13
CA SER A 329 9.90 -21.90 -14.60
C SER A 329 9.34 -22.93 -15.59
N THR A 330 8.07 -23.33 -15.43
CA THR A 330 7.38 -24.29 -16.32
C THR A 330 6.50 -23.62 -17.37
N LEU A 331 6.25 -22.31 -17.22
CA LEU A 331 5.42 -21.51 -18.10
C LEU A 331 5.97 -21.48 -19.54
N LYS A 332 5.08 -21.66 -20.51
CA LYS A 332 5.37 -21.66 -21.95
C LYS A 332 5.22 -20.25 -22.54
N PRO A 333 6.00 -19.86 -23.57
CA PRO A 333 5.81 -18.57 -24.27
C PRO A 333 4.37 -18.36 -24.72
N GLY A 334 3.89 -17.12 -24.68
CA GLY A 334 2.51 -16.72 -24.99
C GLY A 334 1.47 -17.04 -23.91
N ASN A 335 1.88 -17.42 -22.68
CA ASN A 335 0.97 -17.83 -21.60
C ASN A 335 1.26 -17.06 -20.30
N ALA A 336 0.31 -17.11 -19.36
CA ALA A 336 0.47 -16.59 -18.01
C ALA A 336 0.00 -17.60 -16.96
N TRP A 337 0.60 -17.55 -15.77
CA TRP A 337 0.18 -18.26 -14.56
C TRP A 337 0.32 -17.31 -13.38
N ARG A 338 -0.76 -17.08 -12.62
CA ARG A 338 -0.83 -16.09 -11.54
C ARG A 338 -0.18 -14.77 -11.97
N HIS A 339 0.78 -14.23 -11.24
CA HIS A 339 1.48 -12.98 -11.57
C HIS A 339 2.46 -13.08 -12.74
N ALA A 340 2.94 -14.28 -13.09
CA ALA A 340 3.93 -14.49 -14.13
C ALA A 340 3.31 -14.52 -15.54
N VAL A 341 3.87 -13.76 -16.47
CA VAL A 341 3.54 -13.75 -17.90
C VAL A 341 4.79 -14.02 -18.72
N LYS A 342 4.74 -15.01 -19.61
CA LYS A 342 5.82 -15.29 -20.56
C LYS A 342 5.38 -14.88 -21.95
N LEU A 343 6.01 -13.83 -22.47
CA LEU A 343 5.72 -13.29 -23.80
C LEU A 343 6.10 -14.31 -24.91
N PRO A 344 5.63 -14.11 -26.16
CA PRO A 344 5.84 -15.09 -27.25
C PRO A 344 7.30 -15.33 -27.64
N ASP A 345 8.19 -14.38 -27.36
CA ASP A 345 9.64 -14.47 -27.51
C ASP A 345 10.33 -15.28 -26.40
N GLY A 346 9.62 -15.52 -25.29
CA GLY A 346 10.12 -16.20 -24.08
C GLY A 346 10.43 -15.25 -22.91
N THR A 347 10.35 -13.93 -23.09
CA THR A 347 10.61 -12.94 -22.04
C THR A 347 9.60 -13.07 -20.89
N LEU A 348 10.11 -13.10 -19.66
CA LEU A 348 9.30 -13.15 -18.44
C LEU A 348 9.03 -11.73 -17.92
N MET A 349 7.76 -11.41 -17.70
CA MET A 349 7.28 -10.15 -17.13
C MET A 349 6.12 -10.42 -16.16
N PHE A 350 5.73 -9.41 -15.38
CA PHE A 350 4.82 -9.54 -14.26
C PHE A 350 3.52 -8.73 -14.46
N ARG A 351 2.43 -9.22 -13.86
CA ARG A 351 1.10 -8.61 -13.86
C ARG A 351 0.45 -8.70 -12.47
N PRO A 352 -0.54 -7.85 -12.16
CA PRO A 352 -1.43 -8.00 -11.01
C PRO A 352 -2.30 -9.26 -11.08
N TRP A 353 -2.53 -9.93 -9.95
CA TRP A 353 -3.35 -11.15 -9.87
C TRP A 353 -3.81 -11.51 -8.44
N ASP A 354 -5.12 -11.51 -8.19
CA ASP A 354 -5.72 -12.17 -7.01
C ASP A 354 -6.04 -13.64 -7.36
N ASP A 355 -5.91 -14.57 -6.39
CA ASP A 355 -6.14 -16.00 -6.58
C ASP A 355 -7.62 -16.42 -6.54
N MET A 356 -8.52 -15.57 -6.03
CA MET A 356 -9.97 -15.74 -6.05
C MET A 356 -10.63 -15.06 -7.25
N ASN A 357 -11.82 -15.54 -7.63
CA ASN A 357 -12.66 -15.01 -8.70
C ASN A 357 -14.14 -14.89 -8.27
N THR A 358 -14.34 -14.50 -7.02
CA THR A 358 -15.63 -14.14 -6.41
C THR A 358 -15.63 -12.65 -6.09
N PRO A 359 -16.76 -12.02 -5.74
CA PRO A 359 -16.74 -10.67 -5.17
C PRO A 359 -15.71 -10.51 -4.04
N ARG A 360 -15.12 -9.32 -3.92
CA ARG A 360 -14.40 -8.87 -2.72
C ARG A 360 -15.30 -8.96 -1.49
N ASP A 361 -14.77 -9.26 -0.32
CA ASP A 361 -15.56 -9.36 0.91
C ASP A 361 -15.86 -7.95 1.44
N GLU A 362 -14.84 -7.10 1.44
CA GLU A 362 -14.84 -5.71 1.88
C GLU A 362 -15.69 -4.77 1.01
N SER A 363 -16.03 -5.20 -0.21
CA SER A 363 -16.80 -4.44 -1.22
C SER A 363 -17.83 -5.34 -1.95
N TYR A 364 -18.35 -6.35 -1.24
CA TYR A 364 -19.22 -7.39 -1.79
C TYR A 364 -20.44 -6.89 -2.60
N PRO A 365 -21.27 -5.92 -2.13
CA PRO A 365 -22.40 -5.43 -2.92
C PRO A 365 -21.96 -4.54 -4.10
N GLN A 366 -20.78 -3.90 -4.07
CA GLN A 366 -20.23 -3.12 -5.19
C GLN A 366 -19.80 -4.04 -6.35
N ASP A 367 -19.08 -5.13 -6.04
CA ASP A 367 -18.64 -6.11 -7.04
C ASP A 367 -19.83 -6.87 -7.66
N LEU A 368 -20.86 -7.18 -6.88
CA LEU A 368 -22.13 -7.70 -7.38
C LEU A 368 -22.90 -6.69 -8.24
N ALA A 369 -22.83 -5.38 -7.93
CA ALA A 369 -23.45 -4.34 -8.74
C ALA A 369 -22.72 -4.13 -10.07
N THR A 370 -21.38 -4.18 -10.07
CA THR A 370 -20.55 -4.04 -11.28
C THR A 370 -20.75 -5.21 -12.24
N ALA A 371 -20.88 -6.45 -11.73
CA ALA A 371 -21.20 -7.62 -12.55
C ALA A 371 -22.55 -7.50 -13.29
N ARG A 372 -23.54 -6.82 -12.71
CA ARG A 372 -24.86 -6.59 -13.36
C ARG A 372 -24.82 -5.56 -14.49
N GLN A 373 -23.70 -4.85 -14.69
CA GLN A 373 -23.52 -3.84 -15.74
C GLN A 373 -22.89 -4.38 -17.02
N THR A 374 -22.66 -5.70 -17.13
CA THR A 374 -21.98 -6.31 -18.27
C THR A 374 -22.52 -7.70 -18.61
N GLN A 375 -22.07 -8.25 -19.73
CA GLN A 375 -22.34 -9.63 -20.18
C GLN A 375 -21.05 -10.48 -20.19
N ARG A 376 -19.95 -9.96 -19.63
CA ARG A 376 -18.74 -10.75 -19.34
C ARG A 376 -19.05 -11.87 -18.34
N ASN A 377 -18.23 -12.91 -18.34
CA ASN A 377 -18.22 -13.86 -17.24
C ASN A 377 -17.93 -13.13 -15.92
N ALA A 378 -18.81 -13.30 -14.93
CA ALA A 378 -18.71 -12.60 -13.66
C ALA A 378 -17.42 -12.95 -12.90
N ASN A 379 -16.95 -14.19 -12.98
CA ASN A 379 -15.72 -14.64 -12.32
C ASN A 379 -14.48 -13.96 -12.93
N ASP A 380 -14.43 -13.81 -14.26
CA ASP A 380 -13.32 -13.12 -14.94
C ASP A 380 -13.31 -11.63 -14.58
N LEU A 381 -14.50 -11.00 -14.50
CA LEU A 381 -14.64 -9.63 -14.02
C LEU A 381 -14.19 -9.48 -12.56
N TRP A 382 -14.62 -10.37 -11.67
CA TRP A 382 -14.24 -10.32 -10.25
C TRP A 382 -12.75 -10.57 -10.05
N ARG A 383 -12.11 -11.42 -10.87
CA ARG A 383 -10.65 -11.58 -10.93
C ARG A 383 -9.95 -10.26 -11.30
N ASP A 384 -10.43 -9.55 -12.33
CA ASP A 384 -9.86 -8.25 -12.72
C ASP A 384 -10.13 -7.13 -11.70
N LEU A 385 -11.30 -7.10 -11.04
CA LEU A 385 -11.62 -6.18 -9.95
C LEU A 385 -10.73 -6.40 -8.72
N ARG A 386 -10.50 -7.65 -8.34
CA ARG A 386 -9.61 -8.03 -7.24
C ARG A 386 -8.14 -7.77 -7.57
N ALA A 387 -7.68 -8.11 -8.77
CA ALA A 387 -6.36 -7.74 -9.26
C ALA A 387 -6.18 -6.21 -9.32
N GLY A 388 -7.24 -5.44 -9.62
CA GLY A 388 -7.22 -3.99 -9.51
C GLY A 388 -6.97 -3.50 -8.07
N ALA A 389 -7.59 -4.14 -7.07
CA ALA A 389 -7.29 -3.87 -5.65
C ALA A 389 -5.90 -4.36 -5.22
N GLU A 390 -5.29 -5.32 -5.93
CA GLU A 390 -3.88 -5.67 -5.72
C GLU A 390 -2.95 -4.51 -6.15
N THR A 391 -3.26 -3.78 -7.23
CA THR A 391 -2.39 -2.68 -7.68
C THR A 391 -2.25 -1.51 -6.70
N GLY A 392 -3.09 -1.46 -5.65
CA GLY A 392 -3.30 -0.26 -4.83
C GLY A 392 -4.12 0.84 -5.53
N TRP A 393 -4.32 0.74 -6.85
CA TRP A 393 -5.04 1.73 -7.65
C TRP A 393 -6.49 1.29 -7.95
N ASP A 394 -7.30 0.97 -6.93
CA ASP A 394 -8.72 0.61 -7.08
C ASP A 394 -9.65 1.84 -7.03
N TYR A 395 -10.15 2.40 -8.14
CA TYR A 395 -9.92 2.04 -9.54
C TYR A 395 -9.39 3.24 -10.33
N SER A 396 -8.92 2.96 -11.55
CA SER A 396 -8.30 3.92 -12.48
C SER A 396 -8.68 3.57 -13.92
N SER A 397 -8.81 4.59 -14.80
CA SER A 397 -8.89 4.45 -16.26
C SER A 397 -7.81 3.54 -16.84
N ARG A 398 -6.63 3.54 -16.23
CA ARG A 398 -5.45 2.71 -16.54
C ARG A 398 -5.78 1.22 -16.70
N TRP A 399 -6.77 0.72 -15.96
CA TRP A 399 -7.18 -0.68 -15.96
C TRP A 399 -8.38 -1.00 -16.89
N LEU A 400 -9.05 0.02 -17.44
CA LEU A 400 -10.34 -0.11 -18.12
C LEU A 400 -10.18 -0.18 -19.64
N ALA A 401 -10.81 -1.16 -20.30
CA ALA A 401 -10.64 -1.35 -21.75
C ALA A 401 -11.23 -0.21 -22.61
N ASP A 402 -12.12 0.63 -22.06
CA ASP A 402 -12.61 1.87 -22.67
C ASP A 402 -12.07 3.15 -21.99
N GLY A 403 -11.17 3.00 -21.01
CA GLY A 403 -10.62 4.07 -20.17
C GLY A 403 -11.62 4.72 -19.20
N LYS A 404 -12.85 4.21 -19.02
CA LYS A 404 -13.94 4.92 -18.32
C LYS A 404 -14.88 4.05 -17.48
N THR A 405 -15.32 2.91 -18.02
CA THR A 405 -16.40 2.10 -17.44
C THR A 405 -15.84 0.92 -16.65
N LEU A 406 -16.10 0.89 -15.34
CA LEU A 406 -15.51 -0.10 -14.42
C LEU A 406 -15.75 -1.57 -14.83
N SER A 407 -16.91 -1.89 -15.41
CA SER A 407 -17.21 -3.26 -15.87
C SER A 407 -16.37 -3.72 -17.09
N THR A 408 -15.56 -2.83 -17.67
CA THR A 408 -14.57 -3.13 -18.72
C THR A 408 -13.15 -3.37 -18.18
N ILE A 409 -12.97 -3.38 -16.86
CA ILE A 409 -11.67 -3.60 -16.20
C ILE A 409 -10.99 -4.90 -16.66
N GLN A 410 -9.72 -4.84 -17.04
CA GLN A 410 -8.96 -5.93 -17.68
C GLN A 410 -7.57 -6.11 -17.05
N THR A 411 -7.42 -5.80 -15.77
CA THR A 411 -6.14 -5.70 -15.05
C THR A 411 -5.20 -6.89 -15.29
N THR A 412 -5.72 -8.12 -15.29
CA THR A 412 -4.92 -9.33 -15.48
C THR A 412 -4.42 -9.54 -16.93
N SER A 413 -4.83 -8.70 -17.86
CA SER A 413 -4.31 -8.64 -19.23
C SER A 413 -3.17 -7.63 -19.41
N LEU A 414 -2.75 -6.92 -18.36
CA LEU A 414 -1.77 -5.84 -18.40
C LEU A 414 -0.47 -6.23 -17.69
N LEU A 415 0.67 -5.95 -18.32
CA LEU A 415 1.99 -5.89 -17.68
C LEU A 415 2.19 -4.46 -17.18
N THR A 416 2.18 -4.27 -15.86
CA THR A 416 2.17 -2.92 -15.29
C THR A 416 3.55 -2.44 -14.90
N ILE A 417 3.78 -1.13 -15.01
CA ILE A 417 5.11 -0.52 -14.86
C ILE A 417 5.70 -0.81 -13.48
N GLU A 418 4.97 -0.49 -12.40
CA GLU A 418 5.47 -0.62 -11.04
C GLU A 418 5.76 -2.08 -10.63
N TYR A 419 4.94 -3.06 -11.00
CA TYR A 419 5.19 -4.47 -10.69
C TYR A 419 6.50 -4.95 -11.32
N ASN A 420 6.73 -4.63 -12.59
CA ASN A 420 7.95 -5.05 -13.28
C ASN A 420 9.18 -4.33 -12.71
N CYS A 421 9.10 -3.02 -12.44
CA CYS A 421 10.19 -2.26 -11.84
C CYS A 421 10.53 -2.71 -10.40
N LEU A 422 9.53 -2.96 -9.55
CA LEU A 422 9.73 -3.47 -8.18
C LEU A 422 10.29 -4.89 -8.18
N MET A 423 9.95 -5.74 -9.16
CA MET A 423 10.58 -7.05 -9.33
C MET A 423 12.06 -6.96 -9.74
N VAL A 424 12.46 -5.96 -10.53
CA VAL A 424 13.90 -5.70 -10.77
C VAL A 424 14.61 -5.34 -9.45
N HIS A 425 14.00 -4.46 -8.64
CA HIS A 425 14.54 -4.04 -7.35
C HIS A 425 14.68 -5.24 -6.39
N LEU A 426 13.62 -6.05 -6.23
CA LEU A 426 13.65 -7.26 -5.39
C LEU A 426 14.77 -8.23 -5.82
N MET A 427 15.01 -8.41 -7.12
CA MET A 427 16.13 -9.21 -7.62
C MET A 427 17.50 -8.56 -7.35
N GLN A 428 17.61 -7.23 -7.39
CA GLN A 428 18.84 -6.52 -7.03
C GLN A 428 19.13 -6.65 -5.52
N THR A 429 18.13 -6.46 -4.65
CA THR A 429 18.24 -6.66 -3.20
C THR A 429 18.58 -8.11 -2.85
N LEU A 430 17.98 -9.10 -3.51
CA LEU A 430 18.34 -10.51 -3.36
C LEU A 430 19.77 -10.80 -3.82
N SER A 431 20.18 -10.27 -4.98
CA SER A 431 21.55 -10.38 -5.49
C SER A 431 22.58 -9.87 -4.48
N HIS A 432 22.28 -8.74 -3.84
CA HIS A 432 23.11 -8.11 -2.80
C HIS A 432 23.12 -8.93 -1.50
N ALA A 433 21.95 -9.33 -0.99
CA ALA A 433 21.82 -10.12 0.22
C ALA A 433 22.54 -11.48 0.13
N TYR A 434 22.46 -12.15 -1.02
CA TYR A 434 23.23 -13.38 -1.27
C TYR A 434 24.74 -13.13 -1.41
N ALA A 435 25.18 -12.00 -1.98
CA ALA A 435 26.60 -11.63 -2.00
C ALA A 435 27.16 -11.42 -0.59
N LEU A 436 26.43 -10.69 0.27
CA LEU A 436 26.75 -10.50 1.69
C LEU A 436 26.77 -11.82 2.47
N SER A 437 25.96 -12.80 2.05
CA SER A 437 25.89 -14.15 2.63
C SER A 437 26.90 -15.13 2.03
N GLY A 438 27.72 -14.70 1.05
CA GLY A 438 28.75 -15.51 0.39
C GLY A 438 28.30 -16.34 -0.81
N ASP A 439 26.99 -16.44 -1.10
CA ASP A 439 26.45 -17.16 -2.27
C ASP A 439 26.56 -16.31 -3.54
N LYS A 440 27.75 -16.32 -4.12
CA LYS A 440 28.05 -15.66 -5.40
C LYS A 440 27.30 -16.27 -6.59
N GLY A 441 26.82 -17.51 -6.47
CA GLY A 441 26.08 -18.20 -7.53
C GLY A 441 24.67 -17.64 -7.68
N LYS A 442 23.91 -17.60 -6.59
CA LYS A 442 22.61 -16.93 -6.56
C LYS A 442 22.72 -15.44 -6.82
N SER A 443 23.73 -14.78 -6.26
CA SER A 443 23.99 -13.35 -6.50
C SER A 443 24.08 -13.03 -8.01
N ALA A 444 24.95 -13.72 -8.73
CA ALA A 444 25.08 -13.55 -10.19
C ALA A 444 23.78 -13.89 -10.95
N SER A 445 23.07 -14.94 -10.53
CA SER A 445 21.81 -15.37 -11.14
C SER A 445 20.70 -14.31 -11.01
N TYR A 446 20.55 -13.71 -9.83
CA TYR A 446 19.56 -12.64 -9.63
C TYR A 446 19.93 -11.35 -10.34
N MET A 447 21.23 -10.97 -10.36
CA MET A 447 21.69 -9.81 -11.13
C MET A 447 21.43 -9.98 -12.65
N GLN A 448 21.61 -11.19 -13.18
CA GLN A 448 21.30 -11.49 -14.58
C GLN A 448 19.79 -11.35 -14.88
N GLN A 449 18.92 -11.91 -14.03
CA GLN A 449 17.47 -11.83 -14.21
C GLN A 449 16.95 -10.39 -14.04
N ALA A 450 17.48 -9.64 -13.06
CA ALA A 450 17.20 -8.22 -12.87
C ALA A 450 17.51 -7.41 -14.14
N LYS A 451 18.67 -7.63 -14.76
CA LYS A 451 19.06 -6.95 -15.99
C LYS A 451 18.19 -7.33 -17.18
N GLN A 452 17.81 -8.60 -17.31
CA GLN A 452 16.90 -9.08 -18.36
C GLN A 452 15.52 -8.42 -18.25
N LEU A 453 14.97 -8.30 -17.03
CA LEU A 453 13.69 -7.63 -16.80
C LEU A 453 13.80 -6.11 -16.98
N GLN A 454 14.92 -5.49 -16.58
CA GLN A 454 15.19 -4.07 -16.85
C GLN A 454 15.21 -3.77 -18.35
N ASP A 455 15.82 -4.64 -19.16
CA ASP A 455 15.83 -4.50 -20.62
C ASP A 455 14.43 -4.74 -21.21
N ALA A 456 13.65 -5.68 -20.68
CA ALA A 456 12.26 -5.92 -21.06
C ALA A 456 11.35 -4.72 -20.77
N ILE A 457 11.48 -4.07 -19.59
CA ILE A 457 10.76 -2.83 -19.24
C ILE A 457 11.10 -1.73 -20.24
N ASN A 458 12.39 -1.54 -20.53
CA ASN A 458 12.88 -0.52 -21.45
C ASN A 458 12.55 -0.79 -22.93
N HIS A 459 12.02 -1.98 -23.26
CA HIS A 459 11.54 -2.34 -24.59
C HIS A 459 10.01 -2.37 -24.70
N TYR A 460 9.33 -3.13 -23.84
CA TYR A 460 7.89 -3.41 -23.96
C TYR A 460 6.99 -2.35 -23.32
N LEU A 461 7.46 -1.65 -22.29
CA LEU A 461 6.67 -0.65 -21.56
C LEU A 461 6.99 0.79 -22.01
N TRP A 462 7.85 0.98 -23.01
CA TRP A 462 8.29 2.31 -23.47
C TRP A 462 7.60 2.71 -24.79
N ASP A 463 7.01 3.90 -24.86
CA ASP A 463 6.55 4.51 -26.11
C ASP A 463 7.44 5.69 -26.51
N GLU A 464 8.23 5.49 -27.56
CA GLU A 464 9.18 6.45 -28.14
C GLU A 464 8.51 7.73 -28.69
N LYS A 465 7.24 7.64 -29.11
CA LYS A 465 6.50 8.76 -29.70
C LYS A 465 5.83 9.62 -28.63
N GLU A 466 5.30 8.99 -27.58
CA GLU A 466 4.68 9.68 -26.45
C GLU A 466 5.70 10.15 -25.41
N GLY A 467 6.92 9.61 -25.41
CA GLY A 467 8.01 10.00 -24.53
C GLY A 467 7.76 9.62 -23.07
N ALA A 468 7.18 8.44 -22.83
CA ALA A 468 6.82 7.95 -21.51
C ALA A 468 6.70 6.42 -21.48
N TYR A 469 6.58 5.88 -20.26
CA TYR A 469 6.25 4.47 -20.05
C TYR A 469 4.74 4.26 -19.91
N PHE A 470 4.24 3.15 -20.45
CA PHE A 470 2.84 2.74 -20.48
C PHE A 470 2.72 1.24 -20.16
N ASP A 471 1.61 0.82 -19.58
CA ASP A 471 1.34 -0.60 -19.34
C ASP A 471 1.09 -1.34 -20.66
N TYR A 472 1.59 -2.57 -20.77
CA TYR A 472 1.50 -3.36 -21.99
C TYR A 472 0.45 -4.46 -21.88
N ASN A 473 -0.58 -4.39 -22.71
CA ASN A 473 -1.62 -5.42 -22.78
C ASN A 473 -1.09 -6.65 -23.53
N TRP A 474 -0.61 -7.65 -22.79
CA TRP A 474 0.04 -8.85 -23.33
C TRP A 474 -0.89 -9.76 -24.15
N LYS A 475 -2.21 -9.58 -24.04
CA LYS A 475 -3.21 -10.28 -24.85
C LYS A 475 -3.36 -9.69 -26.26
N THR A 476 -3.23 -8.37 -26.40
CA THR A 476 -3.41 -7.66 -27.68
C THR A 476 -2.09 -7.22 -28.32
N GLY A 477 -0.98 -7.27 -27.57
CA GLY A 477 0.36 -6.90 -28.02
C GLY A 477 0.58 -5.39 -28.12
N LYS A 478 -0.08 -4.58 -27.27
CA LYS A 478 -0.14 -3.12 -27.38
C LYS A 478 -0.06 -2.40 -26.03
N PRO A 479 0.53 -1.19 -25.95
CA PRO A 479 0.35 -0.28 -24.82
C PRO A 479 -1.13 0.06 -24.57
N THR A 480 -1.48 0.41 -23.32
CA THR A 480 -2.83 0.91 -22.95
C THR A 480 -3.12 2.30 -23.52
N GLY A 481 -2.10 3.13 -23.71
CA GLY A 481 -2.23 4.53 -24.16
C GLY A 481 -2.74 5.50 -23.08
N ILE A 482 -2.96 5.04 -21.85
CA ILE A 482 -3.30 5.89 -20.70
C ILE A 482 -2.00 6.35 -20.03
N LEU A 483 -1.71 7.65 -20.09
CA LEU A 483 -0.55 8.19 -19.37
C LEU A 483 -0.87 8.27 -17.88
N SER A 484 0.08 7.86 -17.04
CA SER A 484 -0.06 7.90 -15.58
C SER A 484 1.26 8.20 -14.88
N THR A 485 1.20 8.62 -13.61
CA THR A 485 2.38 8.90 -12.76
C THR A 485 3.33 7.71 -12.62
N ALA A 486 2.84 6.48 -12.82
CA ALA A 486 3.66 5.28 -12.84
C ALA A 486 4.79 5.31 -13.89
N THR A 487 4.70 6.20 -14.90
CA THR A 487 5.83 6.49 -15.81
C THR A 487 7.10 6.97 -15.10
N ALA A 488 7.01 7.44 -13.85
CA ALA A 488 8.16 7.85 -13.05
C ALA A 488 8.78 6.71 -12.22
N VAL A 489 8.13 5.54 -12.09
CA VAL A 489 8.67 4.42 -11.30
C VAL A 489 9.99 3.86 -11.86
N PRO A 490 10.21 3.79 -13.19
CA PRO A 490 11.53 3.49 -13.76
C PRO A 490 12.61 4.50 -13.38
N LEU A 491 12.27 5.74 -13.05
CA LEU A 491 13.21 6.75 -12.54
C LEU A 491 13.39 6.62 -11.02
N PHE A 492 12.30 6.38 -10.27
CA PHE A 492 12.30 6.20 -8.81
C PHE A 492 13.26 5.09 -8.33
N LEU A 493 13.37 4.01 -9.12
CA LEU A 493 14.25 2.86 -8.88
C LEU A 493 15.53 2.86 -9.76
N HIS A 494 15.83 3.97 -10.45
CA HIS A 494 17.03 4.14 -11.28
C HIS A 494 17.24 3.05 -12.37
N LEU A 495 16.15 2.68 -13.05
CA LEU A 495 16.10 1.63 -14.07
C LEU A 495 16.06 2.14 -15.51
N ALA A 496 15.74 3.42 -15.71
CA ALA A 496 15.67 4.06 -17.02
C ALA A 496 17.06 4.50 -17.55
N PRO A 497 17.32 4.44 -18.86
CA PRO A 497 18.33 5.25 -19.53
C PRO A 497 18.07 6.77 -19.35
N GLN A 498 19.12 7.58 -19.36
CA GLN A 498 19.01 9.04 -19.16
C GLN A 498 18.12 9.72 -20.21
N ASP A 499 18.25 9.34 -21.48
CA ASP A 499 17.42 9.84 -22.60
C ASP A 499 15.92 9.60 -22.37
N LYS A 500 15.57 8.48 -21.75
CA LYS A 500 14.18 8.15 -21.38
C LYS A 500 13.73 8.91 -20.13
N ALA A 501 14.63 9.14 -19.18
CA ALA A 501 14.34 9.99 -18.02
C ALA A 501 14.10 11.46 -18.42
N ASP A 502 14.92 12.01 -19.32
CA ASP A 502 14.79 13.35 -19.88
C ASP A 502 13.43 13.52 -20.59
N ALA A 503 13.03 12.53 -21.39
CA ALA A 503 11.74 12.49 -22.06
C ALA A 503 10.56 12.36 -21.06
N VAL A 504 10.66 11.48 -20.06
CA VAL A 504 9.66 11.34 -18.99
C VAL A 504 9.48 12.64 -18.21
N ALA A 505 10.57 13.34 -17.89
CA ALA A 505 10.53 14.63 -17.20
C ALA A 505 9.76 15.68 -18.01
N HIS A 506 10.04 15.77 -19.32
CA HIS A 506 9.27 16.64 -20.22
C HIS A 506 7.79 16.25 -20.27
N THR A 507 7.48 14.95 -20.35
CA THR A 507 6.10 14.46 -20.44
C THR A 507 5.31 14.70 -19.15
N ILE A 508 5.90 14.45 -17.97
CA ILE A 508 5.30 14.77 -16.66
C ILE A 508 5.01 16.27 -16.57
N GLN A 509 6.00 17.12 -16.86
CA GLN A 509 5.85 18.59 -16.82
C GLN A 509 4.74 19.11 -17.75
N LYS A 510 4.50 18.43 -18.87
CA LYS A 510 3.58 18.84 -19.94
C LYS A 510 2.16 18.30 -19.80
N ARG A 511 1.97 17.09 -19.24
CA ARG A 511 0.67 16.38 -19.23
C ARG A 511 0.10 16.08 -17.84
N LEU A 512 0.94 15.99 -16.80
CA LEU A 512 0.50 15.59 -15.45
C LEU A 512 0.68 16.71 -14.41
N LEU A 513 1.58 17.68 -14.64
CA LEU A 513 1.88 18.74 -13.67
C LEU A 513 0.85 19.87 -13.67
N HIS A 514 0.00 19.87 -12.65
CA HIS A 514 -1.02 20.89 -12.39
C HIS A 514 -0.62 21.85 -11.25
N VAL A 515 -1.54 22.72 -10.81
CA VAL A 515 -1.23 23.80 -9.85
C VAL A 515 -0.97 23.31 -8.43
N GLY A 516 -1.51 22.14 -8.06
CA GLY A 516 -1.36 21.53 -6.74
C GLY A 516 -0.47 20.30 -6.67
N GLY A 517 0.15 19.85 -7.77
CA GLY A 517 0.85 18.56 -7.83
C GLY A 517 0.66 17.85 -9.17
N LEU A 518 0.85 16.53 -9.20
CA LEU A 518 0.64 15.64 -10.33
C LEU A 518 -0.75 14.98 -10.30
N THR A 519 -1.46 14.91 -11.43
CA THR A 519 -2.61 14.00 -11.55
C THR A 519 -2.14 12.58 -11.79
N VAL A 520 -2.80 11.60 -11.16
CA VAL A 520 -2.47 10.17 -11.31
C VAL A 520 -2.54 9.69 -12.75
N THR A 521 -3.49 10.19 -13.54
CA THR A 521 -3.60 9.98 -14.99
C THR A 521 -3.89 11.30 -15.70
N ASP A 522 -3.92 11.29 -17.04
CA ASP A 522 -4.48 12.39 -17.84
C ASP A 522 -5.98 12.22 -18.18
N GLN A 523 -6.69 11.31 -17.49
CA GLN A 523 -8.10 10.98 -17.73
C GLN A 523 -9.00 11.41 -16.57
N VAL A 524 -10.17 11.98 -16.88
CA VAL A 524 -11.20 12.33 -15.88
C VAL A 524 -12.38 11.37 -16.00
N THR A 525 -12.50 10.45 -15.04
CA THR A 525 -13.52 9.36 -15.05
C THR A 525 -14.50 9.43 -13.88
N GLY A 526 -14.09 10.01 -12.74
CA GLY A 526 -14.79 9.87 -11.45
C GLY A 526 -14.35 8.67 -10.61
N GLN A 527 -13.46 7.82 -11.13
CA GLN A 527 -12.68 6.90 -10.30
C GLN A 527 -11.66 7.68 -9.46
N GLN A 528 -11.09 7.05 -8.42
CA GLN A 528 -10.25 7.77 -7.47
C GLN A 528 -8.78 7.89 -7.90
N TRP A 529 -8.24 6.90 -8.62
CA TRP A 529 -6.88 6.91 -9.17
C TRP A 529 -6.87 7.45 -10.60
N ASP A 530 -7.45 8.64 -10.78
CA ASP A 530 -7.60 9.37 -12.03
C ASP A 530 -7.60 10.89 -11.76
N ALA A 531 -7.46 11.71 -12.81
CA ALA A 531 -7.61 13.16 -12.68
C ALA A 531 -9.04 13.53 -12.19
N PRO A 532 -9.18 14.52 -11.29
CA PRO A 532 -8.19 15.54 -10.91
C PRO A 532 -7.33 15.18 -9.67
N ASN A 533 -7.36 13.94 -9.20
CA ASN A 533 -6.70 13.57 -7.95
C ASN A 533 -5.19 13.37 -8.14
N GLY A 534 -4.41 13.89 -7.20
CA GLY A 534 -3.01 13.54 -6.91
C GLY A 534 -2.92 12.85 -5.54
N TRP A 535 -1.95 11.95 -5.40
CA TRP A 535 -1.79 11.06 -4.26
C TRP A 535 -0.32 11.03 -3.80
N ALA A 536 -0.11 11.00 -2.49
CA ALA A 536 1.21 11.19 -1.87
C ALA A 536 2.30 10.19 -2.33
N PRO A 537 2.01 8.89 -2.54
CA PRO A 537 2.97 7.93 -3.11
C PRO A 537 3.54 8.35 -4.47
N GLU A 538 2.66 8.78 -5.37
CA GLU A 538 2.98 9.11 -6.76
C GLU A 538 3.84 10.37 -6.86
N GLU A 539 3.51 11.38 -6.05
CA GLU A 539 4.28 12.61 -5.90
C GLU A 539 5.70 12.29 -5.38
N TRP A 540 5.83 11.47 -4.34
CA TRP A 540 7.14 11.08 -3.79
C TRP A 540 7.98 10.29 -4.81
N MET A 541 7.38 9.32 -5.50
CA MET A 541 8.07 8.52 -6.51
C MET A 541 8.54 9.39 -7.68
N ALA A 542 7.69 10.30 -8.17
CA ALA A 542 8.05 11.24 -9.23
C ALA A 542 9.16 12.20 -8.82
N ILE A 543 9.07 12.80 -7.63
CA ILE A 543 10.07 13.74 -7.11
C ILE A 543 11.43 13.04 -6.95
N LYS A 544 11.52 11.93 -6.20
CA LYS A 544 12.78 11.20 -5.99
C LYS A 544 13.30 10.59 -7.31
N GLY A 545 12.42 10.19 -8.22
CA GLY A 545 12.81 9.75 -9.56
C GLY A 545 13.50 10.86 -10.36
N LEU A 546 12.87 12.03 -10.45
CA LEU A 546 13.42 13.19 -11.15
C LEU A 546 14.74 13.69 -10.54
N GLU A 547 14.89 13.65 -9.22
CA GLU A 547 16.15 13.98 -8.54
C GLU A 547 17.31 13.04 -8.92
N GLN A 548 17.05 11.73 -9.06
CA GLN A 548 18.08 10.74 -9.40
C GLN A 548 18.61 10.86 -10.85
N TYR A 549 17.94 11.65 -11.70
CA TYR A 549 18.33 11.91 -13.09
C TYR A 549 18.66 13.40 -13.37
N GLY A 550 18.81 14.21 -12.31
CA GLY A 550 19.27 15.60 -12.41
C GLY A 550 18.19 16.65 -12.65
N HIS A 551 16.91 16.28 -12.73
CA HIS A 551 15.79 17.20 -12.98
C HIS A 551 15.34 17.94 -11.70
N HIS A 552 16.30 18.43 -10.91
CA HIS A 552 16.07 18.99 -9.58
C HIS A 552 15.08 20.16 -9.57
N ASP A 553 15.11 21.04 -10.57
CA ASP A 553 14.18 22.18 -10.68
C ASP A 553 12.71 21.72 -10.85
N LEU A 554 12.49 20.66 -11.62
CA LEU A 554 11.15 20.10 -11.83
C LEU A 554 10.67 19.35 -10.58
N ALA A 555 11.54 18.55 -9.96
CA ALA A 555 11.26 17.86 -8.70
C ALA A 555 10.91 18.85 -7.57
N ALA A 556 11.70 19.92 -7.43
CA ALA A 556 11.45 20.98 -6.47
C ALA A 556 10.18 21.78 -6.76
N ASP A 557 9.81 21.99 -8.03
CA ASP A 557 8.55 22.65 -8.36
C ASP A 557 7.33 21.77 -8.07
N ILE A 558 7.38 20.47 -8.41
CA ILE A 558 6.34 19.49 -8.05
C ILE A 558 6.17 19.45 -6.52
N GLY A 559 7.25 19.21 -5.78
CA GLY A 559 7.24 19.15 -4.31
C GLY A 559 6.73 20.45 -3.66
N ARG A 560 7.10 21.61 -4.20
CA ARG A 560 6.59 22.92 -3.76
C ARG A 560 5.09 23.10 -4.02
N ARG A 561 4.56 22.60 -5.14
CA ARG A 561 3.12 22.64 -5.46
C ARG A 561 2.32 21.67 -4.57
N TRP A 562 2.82 20.44 -4.42
CA TRP A 562 2.21 19.43 -3.53
C TRP A 562 2.18 19.89 -2.08
N MET A 563 3.31 20.36 -1.52
CA MET A 563 3.33 20.93 -0.17
C MET A 563 2.35 22.10 -0.02
N ALA A 564 2.23 22.98 -1.02
CA ALA A 564 1.27 24.08 -0.98
C ALA A 564 -0.20 23.60 -1.02
N ARG A 565 -0.50 22.54 -1.77
CA ARG A 565 -1.83 21.90 -1.82
C ARG A 565 -2.19 21.27 -0.49
N VAL A 566 -1.30 20.46 0.05
CA VAL A 566 -1.52 19.69 1.28
C VAL A 566 -1.58 20.61 2.51
N ILE A 567 -0.59 21.49 2.70
CA ILE A 567 -0.53 22.42 3.84
C ILE A 567 -1.67 23.45 3.78
N GLY A 568 -2.03 23.94 2.58
CA GLY A 568 -3.16 24.85 2.40
C GLY A 568 -4.54 24.19 2.51
N THR A 569 -4.63 22.85 2.46
CA THR A 569 -5.83 22.11 2.89
C THR A 569 -5.82 21.96 4.41
N PHE A 570 -4.69 21.57 5.02
CA PHE A 570 -4.54 21.44 6.47
C PHE A 570 -4.90 22.72 7.23
N GLU A 571 -4.46 23.90 6.75
CA GLU A 571 -4.84 25.20 7.35
C GLU A 571 -6.37 25.42 7.37
N LYS A 572 -7.11 24.87 6.40
CA LYS A 572 -8.57 25.05 6.28
C LYS A 572 -9.39 23.93 6.91
N SER A 573 -8.82 22.74 7.10
CA SER A 573 -9.50 21.53 7.57
C SER A 573 -9.11 21.11 8.99
N GLY A 574 -7.90 21.49 9.43
CA GLY A 574 -7.24 20.98 10.62
C GLY A 574 -6.70 19.55 10.49
N VAL A 575 -6.76 18.92 9.31
CA VAL A 575 -6.39 17.50 9.12
C VAL A 575 -5.70 17.21 7.78
N LEU A 576 -4.88 16.16 7.77
CA LEU A 576 -4.34 15.57 6.54
C LEU A 576 -5.25 14.44 6.04
N LEU A 577 -5.23 14.26 4.71
CA LEU A 577 -6.18 13.45 3.97
C LEU A 577 -5.43 12.42 3.10
N GLU A 578 -6.18 11.43 2.66
CA GLU A 578 -5.76 10.36 1.75
C GLU A 578 -5.25 10.88 0.38
N LYS A 579 -5.97 11.82 -0.24
CA LYS A 579 -5.76 12.29 -1.63
C LYS A 579 -6.29 13.71 -1.84
N TYR A 580 -5.82 14.40 -2.89
CA TYR A 580 -6.08 15.83 -3.10
C TYR A 580 -6.35 16.17 -4.58
N ASP A 581 -7.34 17.03 -4.85
CA ASP A 581 -7.54 17.66 -6.16
C ASP A 581 -6.38 18.63 -6.44
N VAL A 582 -5.53 18.29 -7.41
CA VAL A 582 -4.35 19.08 -7.79
C VAL A 582 -4.62 20.04 -8.96
N VAL A 583 -5.79 19.94 -9.59
CA VAL A 583 -6.17 20.71 -10.79
C VAL A 583 -6.88 22.01 -10.43
N ALA A 584 -7.70 22.01 -9.37
CA ALA A 584 -8.43 23.18 -8.91
C ALA A 584 -7.48 24.32 -8.47
N ASN A 585 -7.74 25.55 -8.95
CA ASN A 585 -6.96 26.73 -8.55
C ASN A 585 -7.18 27.10 -7.08
N ASP A 586 -8.39 26.89 -6.57
CA ASP A 586 -8.70 26.97 -5.16
C ASP A 586 -8.31 25.68 -4.43
N ILE A 587 -8.03 25.80 -3.13
CA ILE A 587 -7.72 24.68 -2.25
C ILE A 587 -8.96 24.35 -1.41
N SER A 588 -9.53 23.17 -1.62
CA SER A 588 -10.69 22.67 -0.87
C SER A 588 -10.29 22.15 0.52
N PRO A 589 -11.07 22.44 1.58
CA PRO A 589 -10.88 21.83 2.90
C PRO A 589 -11.20 20.33 2.94
N THR A 590 -11.85 19.76 1.91
CA THR A 590 -12.20 18.33 1.84
C THR A 590 -11.28 17.53 0.89
N GLY A 591 -10.15 18.12 0.46
CA GLY A 591 -9.29 17.51 -0.56
C GLY A 591 -9.91 17.46 -1.97
N GLY A 592 -11.08 18.06 -2.18
CA GLY A 592 -11.79 18.06 -3.47
C GLY A 592 -13.02 17.16 -3.46
N LYS A 593 -13.32 16.51 -4.60
CA LYS A 593 -14.47 15.60 -4.75
C LYS A 593 -14.19 14.15 -4.36
N GLY A 594 -12.93 13.74 -4.30
CA GLY A 594 -12.54 12.33 -4.18
C GLY A 594 -12.89 11.55 -5.45
N GLY A 595 -13.56 10.41 -5.29
CA GLY A 595 -13.93 9.47 -6.35
C GLY A 595 -13.98 8.04 -5.80
N GLY A 596 -14.22 7.05 -6.67
CA GLY A 596 -14.19 5.63 -6.28
C GLY A 596 -15.39 5.19 -5.42
N GLU A 597 -15.21 4.13 -4.63
CA GLU A 597 -16.32 3.42 -3.97
C GLU A 597 -16.54 3.73 -2.47
N TYR A 598 -15.70 4.58 -1.86
CA TYR A 598 -15.81 5.00 -0.46
C TYR A 598 -15.47 6.50 -0.25
N PRO A 599 -15.94 7.15 0.83
CA PRO A 599 -15.66 8.56 1.11
C PRO A 599 -14.18 8.86 1.40
N MET A 600 -13.76 10.12 1.27
CA MET A 600 -12.41 10.59 1.64
C MET A 600 -12.01 10.16 3.07
N GLN A 601 -10.83 9.56 3.22
CA GLN A 601 -10.28 9.18 4.53
C GLN A 601 -9.40 10.27 5.16
N VAL A 602 -9.34 10.27 6.49
CA VAL A 602 -8.58 11.22 7.33
C VAL A 602 -7.47 10.46 8.06
N GLY A 603 -6.28 11.06 8.11
CA GLY A 603 -5.12 10.52 8.80
C GLY A 603 -3.84 11.25 8.38
N PHE A 604 -3.15 10.87 7.31
CA PHE A 604 -3.19 9.57 6.60
C PHE A 604 -1.75 9.13 6.39
N GLY A 605 -1.43 7.85 6.66
CA GLY A 605 -0.05 7.35 6.80
C GLY A 605 0.95 7.86 5.74
N TRP A 606 0.65 7.63 4.45
CA TRP A 606 1.51 8.10 3.36
C TRP A 606 1.59 9.62 3.21
N THR A 607 0.54 10.36 3.56
CA THR A 607 0.49 11.83 3.39
C THR A 607 1.34 12.47 4.46
N ASN A 608 1.22 11.97 5.68
CA ASN A 608 1.98 12.44 6.83
C ASN A 608 3.48 12.16 6.61
N GLY A 609 3.83 10.96 6.15
CA GLY A 609 5.23 10.58 5.97
C GLY A 609 5.90 11.26 4.78
N THR A 610 5.27 11.24 3.60
CA THR A 610 5.83 11.93 2.42
C THR A 610 5.85 13.45 2.59
N LEU A 611 4.84 14.06 3.24
CA LEU A 611 4.86 15.49 3.54
C LEU A 611 6.05 15.84 4.44
N LEU A 612 6.27 15.09 5.53
CA LEU A 612 7.39 15.34 6.44
C LEU A 612 8.75 15.26 5.72
N GLY A 613 8.96 14.19 4.93
CA GLY A 613 10.20 14.03 4.15
C GLY A 613 10.36 15.06 3.02
N LEU A 614 9.28 15.57 2.42
CA LEU A 614 9.35 16.68 1.45
C LEU A 614 9.64 18.02 2.16
N MET A 615 9.04 18.23 3.34
CA MET A 615 9.27 19.42 4.15
C MET A 615 10.72 19.52 4.66
N ASN A 616 11.34 18.37 4.96
CA ASN A 616 12.75 18.26 5.36
C ASN A 616 13.72 18.35 4.18
N ARG A 617 13.38 17.75 3.03
CA ARG A 617 14.17 17.82 1.78
C ARG A 617 14.23 19.22 1.16
N TYR A 618 13.14 19.99 1.20
CA TYR A 618 13.04 21.29 0.54
C TYR A 618 12.79 22.46 1.50
N PRO A 619 13.61 22.69 2.55
CA PRO A 619 13.29 23.61 3.64
C PRO A 619 13.05 25.06 3.18
N GLN A 620 13.69 25.49 2.10
CA GLN A 620 13.47 26.82 1.48
C GLN A 620 12.12 26.94 0.74
N SER A 621 11.60 25.84 0.19
CA SER A 621 10.23 25.78 -0.36
C SER A 621 9.22 25.65 0.78
N THR A 622 9.52 24.83 1.79
CA THR A 622 8.73 24.65 3.02
C THR A 622 8.44 25.99 3.70
N ARG A 623 9.49 26.80 3.96
CA ARG A 623 9.33 28.15 4.53
C ARG A 623 8.41 29.03 3.68
N LYS A 624 8.62 29.11 2.36
CA LYS A 624 7.79 29.88 1.42
C LYS A 624 6.33 29.41 1.31
N VAL A 625 6.03 28.16 1.69
CA VAL A 625 4.67 27.64 1.80
C VAL A 625 4.07 28.01 3.15
N LEU A 626 4.80 27.81 4.25
CA LEU A 626 4.37 28.15 5.61
C LEU A 626 4.18 29.67 5.82
N ASP A 627 5.01 30.52 5.21
CA ASP A 627 4.83 31.99 5.15
C ASP A 627 3.46 32.42 4.57
N LYS A 628 2.81 31.54 3.79
CA LYS A 628 1.49 31.77 3.18
C LYS A 628 0.35 31.04 3.89
N ASN A 629 0.67 30.15 4.83
CA ASN A 629 -0.28 29.37 5.62
C ASN A 629 0.13 29.51 7.11
N PRO A 630 -0.01 30.71 7.69
CA PRO A 630 0.59 31.04 8.98
C PRO A 630 -0.07 30.32 10.17
N LEU A 631 -1.24 29.70 10.02
CA LEU A 631 -1.82 28.82 11.05
C LEU A 631 -1.15 27.44 11.04
N ALA A 632 -0.74 26.97 9.87
CA ALA A 632 0.00 25.72 9.71
C ALA A 632 1.48 25.81 10.13
N ASP A 633 1.95 26.99 10.53
CA ASP A 633 3.32 27.33 10.94
C ASP A 633 3.44 27.70 12.44
N GLN A 634 2.33 27.74 13.20
CA GLN A 634 2.34 28.19 14.59
C GLN A 634 3.10 27.19 15.49
N PRO A 635 4.11 27.62 16.27
CA PRO A 635 4.82 26.72 17.17
C PRO A 635 3.87 26.25 18.28
N SER A 636 3.80 24.92 18.51
CA SER A 636 2.98 24.35 19.58
C SER A 636 3.31 25.01 20.92
N GLN A 637 2.25 25.44 21.61
CA GLN A 637 2.35 25.93 22.98
C GLN A 637 2.62 24.73 23.91
N GLN A 638 3.81 24.73 24.52
CA GLN A 638 4.42 23.71 25.39
C GLN A 638 5.17 22.56 24.67
N PRO A 639 6.50 22.46 24.86
CA PRO A 639 7.17 21.16 24.95
C PRO A 639 6.62 20.40 26.17
N LEU A 640 6.54 19.06 26.09
CA LEU A 640 6.23 18.26 27.27
C LEU A 640 7.33 18.45 28.34
N PRO A 641 6.97 18.69 29.63
CA PRO A 641 7.96 18.65 30.70
C PRO A 641 8.53 17.22 30.83
N PRO A 642 9.79 17.04 31.28
CA PRO A 642 10.36 15.72 31.48
C PRO A 642 9.58 14.97 32.57
N VAL A 643 8.88 13.91 32.17
CA VAL A 643 8.08 13.06 33.06
C VAL A 643 8.94 11.89 33.54
N ASP A 644 8.94 11.62 34.85
CA ASP A 644 9.53 10.38 35.38
C ASP A 644 8.67 9.19 34.90
N ALA A 645 9.31 8.20 34.28
CA ALA A 645 8.64 7.17 33.49
C ALA A 645 7.79 6.18 34.31
N TRP A 646 7.82 6.27 35.65
CA TRP A 646 7.20 5.31 36.56
C TRP A 646 5.85 5.73 37.17
N ASP A 647 5.50 7.03 37.15
CA ASP A 647 4.28 7.57 37.77
C ASP A 647 3.29 8.21 36.76
N ALA A 648 3.55 8.09 35.46
CA ALA A 648 2.74 8.71 34.41
C ALA A 648 1.36 8.05 34.22
N LYS A 649 0.33 8.60 34.86
CA LYS A 649 -1.08 8.29 34.52
C LYS A 649 -1.56 9.18 33.37
N GLY A 650 -2.02 8.56 32.29
CA GLY A 650 -2.64 9.26 31.16
C GLY A 650 -3.99 9.91 31.55
N PRO A 651 -4.46 10.91 30.80
CA PRO A 651 -5.77 11.53 31.02
C PRO A 651 -6.90 10.58 30.63
N ASP A 652 -8.03 10.65 31.35
CA ASP A 652 -9.25 9.93 30.99
C ASP A 652 -9.80 10.47 29.65
N ILE A 653 -9.65 9.69 28.57
CA ILE A 653 -10.21 10.02 27.26
C ILE A 653 -11.66 9.49 27.21
N PRO A 654 -12.69 10.34 27.07
CA PRO A 654 -14.07 9.89 26.90
C PRO A 654 -14.28 9.32 25.50
N VAL A 655 -13.99 8.01 25.34
CA VAL A 655 -14.23 7.27 24.10
C VAL A 655 -15.74 7.26 23.81
N THR A 656 -16.17 8.00 22.79
CA THR A 656 -17.56 7.98 22.32
C THR A 656 -17.76 6.86 21.31
N GLU A 657 -17.89 5.64 21.82
CA GLU A 657 -18.19 4.45 21.03
C GLU A 657 -19.54 4.57 20.31
N LYS A 658 -19.50 4.99 19.04
CA LYS A 658 -20.67 4.97 18.16
C LYS A 658 -20.75 3.61 17.48
N SER A 659 -21.48 2.69 18.11
CA SER A 659 -21.89 1.45 17.44
C SER A 659 -22.55 1.78 16.08
N PRO A 660 -22.18 1.09 14.99
CA PRO A 660 -22.82 1.30 13.68
C PRO A 660 -24.28 0.83 13.65
N LEU A 661 -24.74 0.11 14.68
CA LEU A 661 -26.14 -0.27 14.85
C LEU A 661 -26.99 0.95 15.23
N LYS A 662 -27.60 1.56 14.21
CA LYS A 662 -28.55 2.66 14.33
C LYS A 662 -29.66 2.34 15.37
N GLY A 663 -29.62 3.01 16.52
CA GLY A 663 -30.78 3.19 17.41
C GLY A 663 -30.67 2.75 18.89
N VAL A 664 -29.56 2.21 19.40
CA VAL A 664 -29.47 1.71 20.79
C VAL A 664 -28.24 2.25 21.53
N PRO A 665 -28.39 2.87 22.72
CA PRO A 665 -27.26 3.19 23.62
C PRO A 665 -26.71 1.95 24.33
N LEU A 666 -25.39 1.83 24.49
CA LEU A 666 -24.77 0.69 25.20
C LEU A 666 -25.17 0.57 26.68
N SER A 667 -25.69 1.63 27.30
CA SER A 667 -26.15 1.65 28.70
C SER A 667 -27.41 0.80 28.99
N ALA A 668 -27.80 -0.08 28.06
CA ALA A 668 -28.90 -1.05 28.20
C ALA A 668 -28.40 -2.50 28.37
N LEU A 669 -27.08 -2.74 28.38
CA LEU A 669 -26.46 -4.08 28.44
C LEU A 669 -25.66 -4.31 29.74
N HIS A 670 -26.31 -4.11 30.88
CA HIS A 670 -25.84 -4.64 32.17
C HIS A 670 -27.02 -5.25 32.94
N THR A 671 -26.97 -6.56 33.17
CA THR A 671 -27.73 -7.26 34.21
C THR A 671 -26.82 -7.50 35.42
N GLU A 672 -27.43 -7.58 36.60
CA GLU A 672 -26.74 -7.70 37.89
C GLU A 672 -26.41 -9.18 38.22
N GLU A 673 -26.14 -9.45 39.51
CA GLU A 673 -25.72 -10.72 40.14
C GLU A 673 -24.21 -11.06 39.95
N ASP A 674 -23.42 -11.38 40.99
CA ASP A 674 -23.78 -11.65 42.41
C ASP A 674 -22.70 -11.16 43.42
N ALA A 675 -22.97 -11.25 44.72
CA ALA A 675 -22.21 -10.59 45.81
C ALA A 675 -21.74 -11.54 46.96
N GLN A 676 -21.09 -10.97 48.00
CA GLN A 676 -20.58 -11.58 49.26
C GLN A 676 -19.25 -12.35 49.11
N ASP A 677 -18.26 -12.32 50.02
CA ASP A 677 -17.85 -11.44 51.14
C ASP A 677 -16.31 -11.65 51.38
N GLU A 678 -15.53 -11.24 52.40
CA GLU A 678 -15.73 -10.73 53.77
C GLU A 678 -14.58 -9.76 54.17
N GLN A 679 -14.51 -9.32 55.43
CA GLN A 679 -13.48 -8.46 56.05
C GLN A 679 -13.42 -8.70 57.58
N PRO A 680 -12.44 -8.18 58.35
CA PRO A 680 -11.00 -7.98 58.10
C PRO A 680 -10.10 -8.29 59.35
N ARG A 681 -8.76 -8.18 59.25
CA ARG A 681 -7.76 -7.72 60.30
C ARG A 681 -6.31 -7.99 59.81
N LYS A 682 -5.34 -7.04 59.81
CA LYS A 682 -4.60 -6.34 60.89
C LYS A 682 -3.45 -7.15 61.54
N ASP A 683 -2.18 -6.77 61.31
CA ASP A 683 -1.27 -6.09 62.27
C ASP A 683 0.20 -6.00 61.76
N ALA A 684 1.09 -5.34 62.51
CA ALA A 684 2.53 -5.05 62.24
C ALA A 684 3.28 -4.92 63.62
N PRO A 685 4.56 -4.47 63.79
CA PRO A 685 5.59 -3.95 62.86
C PRO A 685 7.07 -4.38 63.19
N THR A 686 8.08 -3.60 62.71
CA THR A 686 9.53 -3.52 63.10
C THR A 686 10.53 -4.55 62.52
N GLY A 687 11.80 -4.21 62.19
CA GLY A 687 12.43 -2.88 61.99
C GLY A 687 13.98 -2.82 62.03
N ALA A 688 14.59 -1.86 61.29
CA ALA A 688 15.96 -1.29 61.44
C ALA A 688 17.21 -2.22 61.17
N ASN A 689 18.46 -1.77 60.86
CA ASN A 689 19.06 -0.45 60.54
C ASN A 689 20.50 -0.59 59.92
N VAL A 690 21.09 0.51 59.36
CA VAL A 690 22.56 0.86 59.35
C VAL A 690 23.58 0.03 58.48
N GLN A 691 24.73 0.51 57.93
CA GLN A 691 25.21 1.83 57.41
C GLN A 691 26.65 1.74 56.75
N GLN A 692 26.93 2.52 55.67
CA GLN A 692 28.22 3.08 55.14
C GLN A 692 29.52 2.25 54.81
N ASN A 693 29.88 2.17 53.50
CA ASN A 693 31.03 2.78 52.75
C ASN A 693 32.30 3.36 53.47
N PRO A 694 33.44 3.68 52.77
CA PRO A 694 34.19 3.13 51.60
C PRO A 694 35.76 3.19 51.86
N PRO A 695 36.74 3.64 51.00
CA PRO A 695 36.97 3.67 49.53
C PRO A 695 38.41 3.22 49.04
N ALA A 696 38.73 3.46 47.74
CA ALA A 696 40.04 3.77 47.10
C ALA A 696 41.06 2.64 46.74
N ALA A 697 41.98 2.75 45.77
CA ALA A 697 42.10 3.55 44.50
C ALA A 697 43.37 3.13 43.68
N SER A 698 43.51 3.58 42.41
CA SER A 698 44.78 3.70 41.61
C SER A 698 45.47 2.40 41.11
N GLN A 699 46.30 2.32 40.04
CA GLN A 699 46.72 3.18 38.89
C GLN A 699 47.34 2.27 37.73
N PRO A 700 47.82 2.77 36.54
CA PRO A 700 47.66 2.07 35.23
C PRO A 700 48.96 1.86 34.36
N ILE A 701 48.88 2.03 33.01
CA ILE A 701 49.98 2.33 32.01
C ILE A 701 50.82 1.13 31.45
N PRO A 702 51.34 1.08 30.18
CA PRO A 702 51.02 1.74 28.87
C PRO A 702 51.12 0.78 27.61
N PRO A 703 51.29 1.22 26.32
CA PRO A 703 51.17 0.37 25.10
C PRO A 703 52.42 0.29 24.15
N ALA A 704 52.28 -0.44 23.02
CA ALA A 704 53.13 -0.42 21.79
C ALA A 704 52.43 -1.26 20.66
N GLU A 705 52.86 -1.31 19.39
CA GLU A 705 53.08 -0.27 18.36
C GLU A 705 53.17 -0.96 16.95
N ASN A 706 52.81 -0.22 15.88
CA ASN A 706 53.25 -0.32 14.46
C ASN A 706 53.63 -1.66 13.75
N GLY A 707 53.00 -1.91 12.59
CA GLY A 707 53.49 -2.84 11.55
C GLY A 707 52.82 -2.61 10.18
N LYS A 708 53.58 -2.60 9.07
CA LYS A 708 53.10 -2.24 7.70
C LYS A 708 53.30 -3.37 6.66
N PRO A 709 52.65 -3.31 5.46
CA PRO A 709 52.38 -4.48 4.62
C PRO A 709 53.34 -4.71 3.44
N PRO A 710 53.24 -5.90 2.82
CA PRO A 710 53.30 -6.07 1.35
C PRO A 710 52.15 -6.99 0.83
N VAL A 711 51.82 -7.18 -0.46
CA VAL A 711 52.02 -6.53 -1.78
C VAL A 711 50.99 -7.18 -2.73
N VAL A 712 50.61 -6.54 -3.85
CA VAL A 712 49.66 -7.10 -4.85
C VAL A 712 50.38 -7.50 -6.15
N THR A 713 50.00 -8.65 -6.75
CA THR A 713 50.32 -9.05 -8.13
C THR A 713 49.12 -9.78 -8.81
N PRO A 714 49.03 -9.83 -10.15
CA PRO A 714 47.77 -10.02 -10.87
C PRO A 714 47.38 -11.49 -11.20
N PRO A 715 46.15 -11.74 -11.70
CA PRO A 715 45.60 -13.10 -11.90
C PRO A 715 46.10 -13.81 -13.16
N LEU A 716 45.98 -15.14 -13.15
CA LEU A 716 46.24 -16.03 -14.28
C LEU A 716 44.96 -16.32 -15.09
N SER A 717 45.07 -16.31 -16.42
CA SER A 717 43.98 -16.68 -17.33
C SER A 717 43.71 -18.20 -17.34
N PRO A 718 42.46 -18.65 -17.56
CA PRO A 718 42.15 -20.07 -17.73
C PRO A 718 42.72 -20.64 -19.04
N ALA A 719 43.06 -21.93 -19.01
CA ALA A 719 43.59 -22.66 -20.17
C ALA A 719 42.53 -22.98 -21.23
N PRO A 720 42.90 -23.14 -22.52
CA PRO A 720 41.96 -23.51 -23.58
C PRO A 720 41.42 -24.94 -23.42
N PRO A 721 40.21 -25.23 -23.94
CA PRO A 721 39.57 -26.55 -23.82
C PRO A 721 40.33 -27.63 -24.59
N SER A 722 40.20 -28.88 -24.13
CA SER A 722 40.93 -30.02 -24.70
C SER A 722 40.40 -30.42 -26.09
N PRO A 723 41.19 -31.12 -26.93
CA PRO A 723 40.75 -31.57 -28.25
C PRO A 723 39.47 -32.42 -28.23
N GLN A 724 39.24 -33.20 -27.17
CA GLN A 724 38.01 -33.99 -27.00
C GLN A 724 36.77 -33.13 -26.78
N GLN A 725 36.89 -31.99 -26.08
CA GLN A 725 35.77 -31.05 -25.87
C GLN A 725 35.39 -30.35 -27.18
N GLN A 726 36.38 -29.98 -28.01
CA GLN A 726 36.13 -29.44 -29.34
C GLN A 726 35.45 -30.47 -30.26
N GLN A 727 35.85 -31.74 -30.18
CA GLN A 727 35.25 -32.82 -30.97
C GLN A 727 33.78 -33.10 -30.60
N GLN A 728 33.42 -33.03 -29.32
CA GLN A 728 32.02 -33.13 -28.87
C GLN A 728 31.16 -31.95 -29.34
N GLN A 729 31.69 -30.72 -29.30
CA GLN A 729 30.95 -29.54 -29.79
C GLN A 729 30.66 -29.62 -31.30
N GLN A 730 31.61 -30.10 -32.11
CA GLN A 730 31.37 -30.31 -33.54
C GLN A 730 30.31 -31.38 -33.82
N GLN A 731 30.28 -32.48 -33.05
CA GLN A 731 29.25 -33.52 -33.20
C GLN A 731 27.85 -33.01 -32.82
N GLN A 732 27.73 -32.16 -31.79
CA GLN A 732 26.44 -31.56 -31.43
C GLN A 732 25.92 -30.59 -32.50
N GLN A 733 26.80 -29.77 -33.11
CA GLN A 733 26.39 -28.87 -34.20
C GLN A 733 25.94 -29.64 -35.45
N GLN A 734 26.60 -30.75 -35.82
CA GLN A 734 26.17 -31.59 -36.94
C GLN A 734 24.82 -32.27 -36.71
N GLN A 735 24.49 -32.67 -35.48
CA GLN A 735 23.17 -33.22 -35.16
C GLN A 735 22.03 -32.19 -35.18
N GLN A 736 22.32 -30.90 -34.96
CA GLN A 736 21.31 -29.85 -35.08
C GLN A 736 20.99 -29.53 -36.56
N GLN A 737 22.00 -29.48 -37.44
CA GLN A 737 21.79 -29.20 -38.87
C GLN A 737 21.02 -30.29 -39.63
N GLN A 738 20.93 -31.51 -39.10
CA GLN A 738 20.18 -32.62 -39.72
C GLN A 738 18.68 -32.68 -39.35
N LYS A 739 18.16 -31.74 -38.54
CA LYS A 739 16.74 -31.71 -38.11
C LYS A 739 15.89 -30.58 -38.69
N SER A 740 16.45 -29.73 -39.56
CA SER A 740 15.75 -28.60 -40.20
C SER A 740 15.68 -28.77 -41.72
N GLY A 741 15.16 -29.91 -42.19
CA GLY A 741 15.18 -30.27 -43.62
C GLY A 741 13.98 -31.09 -44.08
N THR A 742 12.91 -30.39 -44.45
CA THR A 742 11.82 -30.88 -45.32
C THR A 742 11.41 -29.71 -46.24
N PRO A 743 10.93 -29.98 -47.47
CA PRO A 743 10.92 -29.01 -48.58
C PRO A 743 9.73 -28.04 -48.57
#